data_AF-A0A8D2HZE0-F1
#
_entry.id   AF-A0A8D2HZE0-F1
#
_cell.length_a   1.000
_cell.length_b   1.000
_cell.length_c   1.000
_cell.angle_alpha   90.00
_cell.angle_beta   90.00
_cell.angle_gamma   90.00
#
_symmetry.space_group_name_H-M   'P 1'
#
loop_
_entity.id
_entity.type
_entity.pdbx_description
1 polymer ?
#
loop_
_entity_poly.entity_id
_entity_poly.type
_entity_poly.pdbx_seq_one_letter_code
_entity_poly.pdbx_strand_id
1 'polypeptide(L)'
;MSEEEDTSAEVEDIFNPSRQSAEQPQFINKTSDELNEASYYWKPFNQIYETYPIENTLQSGSSSESKTNRNEEQKKLEFSQTRTSDAGLLSKPATSQSSSQPVTETISDYQVFVHFQSREKAEKISSQVPEENQSSDLKSDDFTLNLEAKGLQEFPKNILKIKYVKYLYLDKNQIKTFQVAGSGDMLGLEILSMQENALSSLPPEIQLLYNLRILNVSHNQISQIPKEISQLGNLRQLLLNNNYIDNFPSSGLENLKNLEILNLGKNKLRHIPDTLPSLQNMRVLNLEYNKLTIFPKALCFLPKLISLNLTGNLIGSLPKEIRELKNLEKLLLAHNKLTFLAVEIFQLRKIKELQLADNKLEDISHKIENFRELRILVLDNNLLKNMPEKISCCVLLECLSLNDNQLTELPKNIHKLKYLKILHVNRNNIVKITEGIFHLNNLHSLEFSRNIITHVPIEVKNCKKITKVELSYNKITYFPAGLCALELLYYLSCNGNSISEIPMDISFSKQLRHLEFNENKLLTFSEYLCSLINLNYLDLGKNQIGKIPSSISNMVSLHILILCSNTFETFPRELCTLKNLEVLDLSENHLQTIPSEICNLKRIQKLNFSSNQFVYFPIELCQLQSLEELNIGQINGKKLTRLPDELSNITQLKKLDISNNAIREIPKSIGELRSLVTLYANNNQISSLPPSFLSLKDLKQLNMKGNNLTDLPSAICSLLSLEEINFDDNPLMRPPMEICKGKQLHTIASYLQRADERDEKILEKTFKIVANNITETSFEFLCQKLNLVKSENNIPTKSFIPLNERAYQAFVKWKTENNLSLTTAALRDQLVRGLNMIGAYDIMDKITALNLFTCAIKF
;
A
#
# COMPACT_ATOMS: atom_id res chain seq x y z
N MET A 1 24.70 19.54 -67.25
CA MET A 1 25.63 19.39 -66.12
C MET A 1 24.89 18.60 -65.04
N SER A 2 24.57 17.30 -65.21
CA SER A 2 25.24 16.23 -65.98
C SER A 2 26.66 15.94 -65.50
N GLU A 3 27.14 14.69 -65.43
CA GLU A 3 26.63 13.35 -65.83
C GLU A 3 26.56 12.41 -64.56
N GLU A 4 25.74 11.32 -64.43
CA GLU A 4 25.72 9.99 -65.13
C GLU A 4 27.01 9.15 -64.85
N GLU A 5 27.06 7.82 -64.65
CA GLU A 5 26.16 6.62 -64.64
C GLU A 5 26.65 5.67 -63.49
N ASP A 6 25.98 4.65 -62.92
CA ASP A 6 25.11 3.52 -63.36
C ASP A 6 25.85 2.23 -63.82
N THR A 7 25.22 1.09 -63.47
CA THR A 7 25.46 -0.36 -63.74
C THR A 7 26.34 -1.16 -62.76
N SER A 8 26.02 -2.35 -62.21
CA SER A 8 25.05 -3.47 -62.43
C SER A 8 25.60 -4.73 -63.16
N ALA A 9 25.02 -5.91 -62.86
CA ALA A 9 25.27 -7.26 -63.44
C ALA A 9 26.64 -7.96 -63.14
N GLU A 10 26.79 -9.31 -63.09
CA GLU A 10 25.91 -10.45 -62.70
C GLU A 10 26.73 -11.79 -62.69
N VAL A 11 26.14 -12.92 -62.20
CA VAL A 11 26.37 -14.36 -62.64
C VAL A 11 27.80 -14.97 -62.50
N GLU A 12 28.09 -16.25 -62.21
CA GLU A 12 27.50 -17.48 -61.58
C GLU A 12 28.73 -18.37 -61.16
N ASP A 13 28.69 -19.20 -60.10
CA ASP A 13 28.44 -20.67 -60.08
C ASP A 13 29.37 -21.50 -61.04
N ILE A 14 29.89 -22.73 -60.77
CA ILE A 14 29.50 -23.89 -59.96
C ILE A 14 30.76 -24.67 -59.52
N PHE A 15 30.81 -25.29 -58.32
CA PHE A 15 31.15 -26.73 -58.10
C PHE A 15 31.26 -27.14 -56.61
N ASN A 16 30.75 -28.34 -56.30
CA ASN A 16 30.74 -28.97 -54.97
C ASN A 16 30.89 -30.49 -55.14
N PRO A 17 31.67 -31.18 -54.30
CA PRO A 17 31.10 -32.36 -53.65
C PRO A 17 31.52 -32.60 -52.19
N SER A 18 30.52 -32.81 -51.34
CA SER A 18 30.37 -33.83 -50.27
C SER A 18 31.62 -34.58 -49.74
N ARG A 19 31.75 -34.91 -48.43
CA ARG A 19 30.69 -35.45 -47.52
C ARG A 19 31.20 -35.57 -46.05
N GLN A 20 30.31 -35.33 -45.05
CA GLN A 20 30.35 -35.83 -43.65
C GLN A 20 31.58 -35.49 -42.76
N SER A 21 31.51 -35.39 -41.43
CA SER A 21 30.45 -35.19 -40.40
C SER A 21 31.18 -34.65 -39.13
N ALA A 22 30.58 -33.94 -38.17
CA ALA A 22 29.36 -34.23 -37.41
C ALA A 22 28.73 -32.96 -36.78
N GLU A 23 27.58 -33.13 -36.13
CA GLU A 23 26.65 -32.05 -35.78
C GLU A 23 26.84 -31.52 -34.34
N GLN A 24 26.64 -30.21 -34.15
CA GLN A 24 26.32 -29.61 -32.85
C GLN A 24 24.82 -29.30 -32.81
N PRO A 25 24.01 -29.90 -31.91
CA PRO A 25 22.60 -29.57 -31.80
C PRO A 25 22.38 -28.23 -31.10
N GLN A 26 21.58 -27.36 -31.72
CA GLN A 26 21.04 -26.16 -31.08
C GLN A 26 20.13 -26.58 -29.91
N PHE A 27 20.28 -25.96 -28.73
CA PHE A 27 19.33 -26.13 -27.64
C PHE A 27 18.25 -25.05 -27.65
N ILE A 28 17.03 -25.46 -27.26
CA ILE A 28 15.79 -24.73 -27.50
C ILE A 28 15.43 -23.85 -26.31
N ASN A 29 15.06 -22.59 -26.57
CA ASN A 29 14.50 -21.69 -25.57
C ASN A 29 13.14 -22.19 -25.06
N LYS A 30 13.13 -22.87 -23.92
CA LYS A 30 11.94 -23.14 -23.08
C LYS A 30 12.31 -23.26 -21.60
N THR A 31 12.09 -22.19 -20.84
CA THR A 31 11.52 -22.17 -19.47
C THR A 31 11.52 -20.73 -18.98
N SER A 32 10.36 -20.09 -18.99
CA SER A 32 10.10 -18.81 -18.33
C SER A 32 8.85 -18.98 -17.49
N ASP A 33 9.02 -19.38 -16.22
CA ASP A 33 8.00 -19.39 -15.15
C ASP A 33 8.63 -19.97 -13.86
N GLU A 34 9.44 -19.18 -13.14
CA GLU A 34 9.80 -19.40 -11.71
C GLU A 34 10.62 -18.21 -11.14
N LEU A 35 10.05 -16.99 -11.12
CA LEU A 35 10.69 -15.79 -10.54
C LEU A 35 9.69 -14.91 -9.77
N ASN A 36 9.42 -15.22 -8.50
CA ASN A 36 8.63 -14.35 -7.60
C ASN A 36 8.81 -14.71 -6.10
N GLU A 37 10.00 -14.49 -5.50
CA GLU A 37 10.16 -14.46 -4.02
C GLU A 37 11.50 -13.82 -3.56
N ALA A 38 11.86 -12.60 -4.02
CA ALA A 38 13.14 -11.95 -3.66
C ALA A 38 13.18 -10.40 -3.75
N SER A 39 12.19 -9.69 -3.21
CA SER A 39 12.10 -8.21 -3.33
C SER A 39 11.66 -7.46 -2.06
N TYR A 40 12.04 -7.97 -0.89
CA TYR A 40 11.99 -7.22 0.38
C TYR A 40 13.41 -7.05 0.92
N TYR A 41 13.92 -5.80 0.93
CA TYR A 41 14.67 -5.12 2.00
C TYR A 41 15.04 -3.71 1.53
N TRP A 42 15.32 -2.80 2.48
CA TRP A 42 15.59 -1.36 2.31
C TRP A 42 14.35 -0.49 1.95
N LYS A 43 13.84 0.23 2.95
CA LYS A 43 12.99 1.44 2.79
C LYS A 43 13.78 2.66 3.29
N PRO A 44 13.89 3.78 2.54
CA PRO A 44 14.35 5.07 3.06
C PRO A 44 13.34 5.67 4.05
N PHE A 45 13.77 6.64 4.85
CA PHE A 45 12.89 7.27 5.84
C PHE A 45 12.12 8.45 5.24
N ASN A 46 10.95 8.18 4.65
CA ASN A 46 9.79 9.04 4.85
C ASN A 46 8.45 8.31 4.57
N GLN A 47 7.53 8.53 5.50
CA GLN A 47 6.08 8.35 5.49
C GLN A 47 5.36 7.55 4.37
N ILE A 48 4.84 6.38 4.80
CA ILE A 48 3.62 5.63 4.39
C ILE A 48 3.68 4.76 3.10
N TYR A 49 2.78 3.76 3.09
CA TYR A 49 2.26 2.88 2.03
C TYR A 49 3.13 1.72 1.51
N GLU A 50 2.42 0.74 0.96
CA GLU A 50 2.90 -0.55 0.47
C GLU A 50 2.08 -0.97 -0.75
N THR A 51 2.74 -1.52 -1.76
CA THR A 51 2.12 -1.98 -3.01
C THR A 51 2.13 -3.50 -3.11
N TYR A 52 1.02 -4.10 -3.51
CA TYR A 52 0.95 -5.47 -4.01
C TYR A 52 0.51 -5.48 -5.50
N PRO A 53 0.96 -6.46 -6.31
CA PRO A 53 0.78 -6.45 -7.75
C PRO A 53 -0.57 -7.03 -8.21
N ILE A 54 -0.94 -6.74 -9.45
CA ILE A 54 -1.96 -7.47 -10.21
C ILE A 54 -1.39 -7.78 -11.60
N GLU A 55 -1.40 -9.04 -11.99
CA GLU A 55 -1.05 -9.49 -13.34
C GLU A 55 -2.26 -9.35 -14.29
N ASN A 56 -2.01 -8.94 -15.53
CA ASN A 56 -3.01 -8.89 -16.59
C ASN A 56 -2.67 -9.91 -17.68
N THR A 57 -3.43 -11.01 -17.76
CA THR A 57 -3.44 -11.88 -18.93
C THR A 57 -4.62 -11.53 -19.84
N LEU A 58 -4.34 -10.86 -20.96
CA LEU A 58 -5.29 -10.68 -22.06
C LEU A 58 -5.17 -11.84 -23.05
N GLN A 59 -6.28 -12.51 -23.34
CA GLN A 59 -6.43 -13.30 -24.57
C GLN A 59 -7.55 -12.70 -25.42
N SER A 60 -7.25 -12.47 -26.69
CA SER A 60 -8.24 -12.17 -27.73
C SER A 60 -9.00 -13.45 -28.11
N GLY A 61 -10.32 -13.44 -27.98
CA GLY A 61 -11.16 -14.60 -28.31
C GLY A 61 -11.97 -14.45 -29.60
N SER A 62 -12.83 -15.43 -29.85
CA SER A 62 -13.86 -15.43 -30.90
C SER A 62 -15.08 -16.25 -30.46
N SER A 63 -16.29 -15.79 -30.82
CA SER A 63 -17.56 -16.53 -31.08
C SER A 63 -17.76 -17.94 -30.47
N SER A 64 -18.92 -18.31 -29.89
CA SER A 64 -20.24 -17.64 -29.84
C SER A 64 -21.25 -18.47 -29.02
N GLU A 65 -22.26 -17.81 -28.41
CA GLU A 65 -23.60 -18.36 -28.03
C GLU A 65 -23.68 -19.56 -27.05
N SER A 66 -24.64 -19.68 -26.12
CA SER A 66 -25.70 -18.78 -25.62
C SER A 66 -26.23 -19.29 -24.24
N LYS A 67 -27.13 -18.52 -23.58
CA LYS A 67 -28.31 -18.94 -22.75
C LYS A 67 -28.24 -20.23 -21.88
N THR A 68 -28.67 -20.32 -20.61
CA THR A 68 -29.58 -19.51 -19.77
C THR A 68 -29.71 -20.09 -18.34
N ASN A 69 -30.07 -19.26 -17.32
CA ASN A 69 -30.88 -19.61 -16.11
C ASN A 69 -30.31 -20.65 -15.10
N ARG A 70 -30.75 -20.80 -13.82
CA ARG A 70 -31.51 -20.00 -12.82
C ARG A 70 -31.45 -20.69 -11.43
N ASN A 71 -31.49 -19.91 -10.32
CA ASN A 71 -32.12 -20.24 -9.00
C ASN A 71 -31.62 -21.52 -8.26
N GLU A 72 -32.17 -22.05 -7.14
CA GLU A 72 -32.51 -21.61 -5.74
C GLU A 72 -32.51 -22.91 -4.86
N GLU A 73 -32.50 -22.99 -3.51
CA GLU A 73 -32.54 -22.09 -2.34
C GLU A 73 -31.19 -22.13 -1.55
N GLN A 74 -30.88 -21.57 -0.35
CA GLN A 74 -31.54 -21.08 0.89
C GLN A 74 -31.79 -22.14 2.02
N LYS A 75 -31.77 -21.67 3.29
CA LYS A 75 -32.15 -22.33 4.58
C LYS A 75 -31.13 -23.34 5.18
N LYS A 76 -30.99 -23.53 6.52
CA LYS A 76 -31.33 -22.73 7.73
C LYS A 76 -30.58 -23.31 8.98
N LEU A 77 -30.30 -22.45 9.98
CA LEU A 77 -30.51 -22.53 11.47
C LEU A 77 -30.54 -23.95 12.17
N GLU A 78 -30.09 -24.22 13.42
CA GLU A 78 -29.78 -23.37 14.61
C GLU A 78 -29.24 -24.13 15.87
N PHE A 79 -28.81 -23.38 16.92
CA PHE A 79 -28.71 -23.66 18.40
C PHE A 79 -28.06 -24.99 18.95
N SER A 80 -27.43 -25.08 20.14
CA SER A 80 -26.84 -24.08 21.10
C SER A 80 -26.34 -24.71 22.43
N GLN A 81 -25.58 -23.92 23.24
CA GLN A 81 -25.57 -23.86 24.74
C GLN A 81 -25.17 -25.14 25.53
N THR A 82 -24.40 -25.13 26.63
CA THR A 82 -24.32 -24.30 27.86
C THR A 82 -22.91 -24.47 28.51
N ARG A 83 -22.44 -23.85 29.63
CA ARG A 83 -22.62 -22.57 30.39
C ARG A 83 -21.54 -22.54 31.52
N THR A 84 -21.16 -21.36 32.04
CA THR A 84 -20.69 -21.06 33.44
C THR A 84 -19.39 -21.74 33.97
N SER A 85 -18.60 -21.22 34.93
CA SER A 85 -18.43 -19.89 35.61
C SER A 85 -17.31 -20.03 36.68
N ASP A 86 -16.51 -19.05 37.12
CA ASP A 86 -16.18 -17.68 36.65
C ASP A 86 -14.92 -17.12 37.37
N ALA A 87 -14.50 -15.89 37.01
CA ALA A 87 -13.48 -15.04 37.65
C ALA A 87 -11.98 -15.50 37.64
N GLY A 88 -10.99 -14.61 37.45
CA GLY A 88 -11.05 -13.17 37.13
C GLY A 88 -9.66 -12.49 36.99
N LEU A 89 -9.68 -11.20 36.61
CA LEU A 89 -8.55 -10.21 36.60
C LEU A 89 -7.40 -10.34 35.57
N LEU A 90 -7.71 -9.92 34.33
CA LEU A 90 -6.99 -8.89 33.55
C LEU A 90 -5.45 -8.84 33.52
N SER A 91 -4.87 -9.13 32.35
CA SER A 91 -4.29 -8.11 31.46
C SER A 91 -4.16 -8.64 30.01
N LYS A 92 -4.12 -7.75 28.99
CA LYS A 92 -4.15 -8.10 27.55
C LYS A 92 -2.75 -8.10 26.92
N PRO A 93 -2.55 -8.85 25.81
CA PRO A 93 -2.35 -8.17 24.53
C PRO A 93 -3.38 -8.62 23.45
N ALA A 94 -3.13 -8.34 22.17
CA ALA A 94 -4.09 -8.44 21.07
C ALA A 94 -3.59 -9.27 19.88
N THR A 95 -4.52 -9.75 19.03
CA THR A 95 -4.25 -10.22 17.66
C THR A 95 -5.41 -9.93 16.69
N SER A 96 -5.03 -9.40 15.52
CA SER A 96 -5.63 -9.54 14.17
C SER A 96 -7.11 -9.91 13.95
N GLN A 97 -7.77 -9.15 13.05
CA GLN A 97 -8.39 -9.73 11.85
C GLN A 97 -8.43 -8.72 10.68
N SER A 98 -8.62 -9.23 9.46
CA SER A 98 -8.29 -8.60 8.17
C SER A 98 -9.27 -7.56 7.61
N SER A 99 -8.76 -6.59 6.83
CA SER A 99 -9.54 -5.94 5.74
C SER A 99 -8.64 -5.33 4.65
N SER A 100 -9.14 -5.29 3.42
CA SER A 100 -8.48 -4.78 2.21
C SER A 100 -8.25 -3.26 2.17
N GLN A 101 -7.23 -2.82 1.41
CA GLN A 101 -7.00 -1.42 1.03
C GLN A 101 -6.68 -1.24 -0.47
N PRO A 102 -7.20 -0.18 -1.09
CA PRO A 102 -6.66 0.39 -2.32
C PRO A 102 -6.21 1.86 -2.16
N VAL A 103 -5.48 2.35 -3.18
CA VAL A 103 -5.26 3.76 -3.59
C VAL A 103 -5.65 4.83 -2.55
N THR A 104 -4.69 5.22 -1.70
CA THR A 104 -4.90 6.28 -0.70
C THR A 104 -3.78 7.35 -0.68
N GLU A 105 -2.70 7.17 -1.44
CA GLU A 105 -1.59 8.12 -1.60
C GLU A 105 -1.98 9.38 -2.37
N THR A 106 -2.49 9.24 -3.60
CA THR A 106 -2.93 10.36 -4.44
C THR A 106 -4.06 11.15 -3.79
N ILE A 107 -4.91 10.47 -3.03
CA ILE A 107 -5.94 11.07 -2.19
C ILE A 107 -5.32 11.83 -1.02
N SER A 108 -4.13 11.48 -0.52
CA SER A 108 -3.49 12.16 0.62
C SER A 108 -2.95 13.55 0.29
N ASP A 109 -2.25 13.75 -0.84
CA ASP A 109 -1.83 15.09 -1.28
C ASP A 109 -3.05 15.98 -1.59
N TYR A 110 -4.09 15.41 -2.19
CA TYR A 110 -5.36 16.10 -2.34
C TYR A 110 -6.03 16.38 -1.00
N GLN A 111 -6.00 15.47 -0.03
CA GLN A 111 -6.50 15.74 1.31
C GLN A 111 -5.65 16.78 2.03
N VAL A 112 -4.36 16.95 1.75
CA VAL A 112 -3.55 18.05 2.30
C VAL A 112 -3.96 19.39 1.70
N PHE A 113 -4.14 19.50 0.38
CA PHE A 113 -4.54 20.76 -0.25
C PHE A 113 -6.03 21.10 -0.04
N VAL A 114 -6.89 20.08 -0.08
CA VAL A 114 -8.31 20.19 0.29
C VAL A 114 -8.45 20.42 1.79
N HIS A 115 -7.63 19.85 2.67
CA HIS A 115 -7.55 20.32 4.06
C HIS A 115 -7.05 21.77 4.11
N PHE A 116 -6.11 22.24 3.29
CA PHE A 116 -5.71 23.65 3.38
C PHE A 116 -6.88 24.61 3.12
N GLN A 117 -7.69 24.36 2.08
CA GLN A 117 -8.91 25.17 1.82
C GLN A 117 -10.12 24.79 2.69
N SER A 118 -10.17 23.57 3.24
CA SER A 118 -11.26 23.07 4.09
C SER A 118 -10.92 23.11 5.58
N ARG A 119 -9.76 23.58 5.99
CA ARG A 119 -9.52 24.05 7.35
C ARG A 119 -10.20 25.40 7.49
N GLU A 120 -9.86 26.35 6.62
CA GLU A 120 -10.51 27.68 6.57
C GLU A 120 -12.04 27.67 6.36
N LYS A 121 -12.65 26.56 5.88
CA LYS A 121 -14.09 26.44 5.62
C LYS A 121 -14.81 25.21 6.19
N ALA A 122 -14.11 24.16 6.60
CA ALA A 122 -14.70 22.97 7.22
C ALA A 122 -14.14 22.63 8.61
N GLU A 123 -13.01 23.16 9.07
CA GLU A 123 -12.82 23.35 10.53
C GLU A 123 -13.79 24.44 11.06
N LYS A 124 -14.39 25.24 10.17
CA LYS A 124 -15.57 26.10 10.46
C LYS A 124 -16.94 25.40 10.40
N ILE A 125 -17.00 24.09 10.14
CA ILE A 125 -18.25 23.30 10.07
C ILE A 125 -18.14 21.96 10.82
N SER A 126 -16.91 21.49 11.07
CA SER A 126 -16.53 20.37 11.92
C SER A 126 -15.65 20.91 13.04
N SER A 127 -16.00 20.63 14.30
CA SER A 127 -15.36 21.10 15.55
C SER A 127 -15.58 22.55 16.00
N GLN A 128 -16.27 23.41 15.24
CA GLN A 128 -16.81 24.66 15.82
C GLN A 128 -18.10 24.42 16.62
N VAL A 129 -17.92 24.13 17.91
CA VAL A 129 -18.77 24.74 18.95
C VAL A 129 -18.61 26.26 18.82
N PRO A 130 -19.67 27.09 18.90
CA PRO A 130 -19.51 28.54 18.72
C PRO A 130 -18.61 29.14 19.81
N GLU A 131 -17.54 29.80 19.40
CA GLU A 131 -16.69 30.64 20.26
C GLU A 131 -17.40 31.96 20.57
N GLU A 132 -18.48 31.91 21.36
CA GLU A 132 -18.99 33.09 22.05
C GLU A 132 -18.35 33.19 23.45
N ASN A 133 -17.69 34.32 23.72
CA ASN A 133 -17.22 34.81 25.02
C ASN A 133 -15.96 34.19 25.65
N GLN A 134 -14.80 34.74 25.27
CA GLN A 134 -13.72 35.05 26.23
C GLN A 134 -13.36 36.55 26.24
N SER A 135 -14.34 37.44 26.44
CA SER A 135 -14.11 38.74 27.09
C SER A 135 -15.42 39.43 27.50
N SER A 136 -15.72 39.39 28.80
CA SER A 136 -16.53 40.38 29.54
C SER A 136 -17.74 41.01 28.83
N ASP A 137 -18.91 40.38 28.96
CA ASP A 137 -20.02 41.06 29.66
C ASP A 137 -20.95 40.06 30.36
N LEU A 138 -21.43 40.39 31.57
CA LEU A 138 -22.07 39.42 32.49
C LEU A 138 -23.60 39.43 32.39
N LYS A 139 -24.19 38.51 31.59
CA LYS A 139 -25.63 38.16 31.69
C LYS A 139 -25.92 36.66 31.47
N SER A 140 -26.57 36.08 32.50
CA SER A 140 -27.33 34.81 32.57
C SER A 140 -26.66 33.46 32.26
N ASP A 141 -26.42 32.71 33.34
CA ASP A 141 -27.01 31.38 33.64
C ASP A 141 -26.70 30.12 32.78
N ASP A 142 -25.83 30.18 31.78
CA ASP A 142 -25.54 29.02 30.92
C ASP A 142 -24.37 28.16 31.46
N PHE A 143 -24.66 26.92 31.94
CA PHE A 143 -23.67 26.03 32.58
C PHE A 143 -23.21 24.87 31.69
N THR A 144 -21.88 24.71 31.55
CA THR A 144 -21.21 23.62 30.82
C THR A 144 -20.68 22.54 31.76
N LEU A 145 -20.88 21.25 31.40
CA LEU A 145 -20.28 20.11 32.07
C LEU A 145 -19.51 19.23 31.07
N ASN A 146 -18.18 19.23 31.17
CA ASN A 146 -17.30 18.36 30.38
C ASN A 146 -16.72 17.22 31.23
N LEU A 147 -17.00 15.99 30.81
CA LEU A 147 -16.57 14.73 31.41
C LEU A 147 -15.91 13.80 30.35
N GLU A 148 -15.25 14.39 29.35
CA GLU A 148 -14.47 13.66 28.34
C GLU A 148 -13.33 12.84 28.97
N ALA A 149 -13.13 11.63 28.46
CA ALA A 149 -12.01 10.73 28.78
C ALA A 149 -11.82 10.47 30.29
N LYS A 150 -12.91 10.32 31.04
CA LYS A 150 -12.88 10.02 32.50
C LYS A 150 -13.04 8.52 32.82
N GLY A 151 -13.12 7.65 31.82
CA GLY A 151 -13.26 6.20 31.98
C GLY A 151 -14.64 5.75 32.48
N LEU A 152 -15.67 6.58 32.32
CA LEU A 152 -17.03 6.31 32.80
C LEU A 152 -17.62 5.08 32.07
N GLN A 153 -18.01 4.04 32.81
CA GLN A 153 -18.65 2.84 32.26
C GLN A 153 -20.19 2.93 32.22
N GLU A 154 -20.77 3.82 33.02
CA GLU A 154 -22.21 4.09 33.08
C GLU A 154 -22.48 5.58 32.93
N PHE A 155 -23.67 5.92 32.42
CA PHE A 155 -24.12 7.30 32.35
C PHE A 155 -24.38 7.86 33.77
N PRO A 156 -23.80 9.02 34.18
CA PRO A 156 -23.91 9.49 35.55
C PRO A 156 -25.30 10.07 35.87
N LYS A 157 -26.23 9.20 36.30
CA LYS A 157 -27.66 9.52 36.50
C LYS A 157 -27.95 10.72 37.41
N ASN A 158 -27.03 11.11 38.30
CA ASN A 158 -27.19 12.30 39.13
C ASN A 158 -27.06 13.63 38.35
N ILE A 159 -26.43 13.64 37.18
CA ILE A 159 -26.37 14.84 36.29
C ILE A 159 -27.78 15.26 35.88
N LEU A 160 -28.70 14.30 35.67
CA LEU A 160 -30.05 14.55 35.19
C LEU A 160 -30.84 15.55 36.05
N LYS A 161 -30.53 15.60 37.35
CA LYS A 161 -31.18 16.46 38.36
C LYS A 161 -30.70 17.92 38.33
N ILE A 162 -29.65 18.24 37.56
CA ILE A 162 -29.00 19.56 37.57
C ILE A 162 -29.67 20.46 36.52
N LYS A 163 -30.69 21.21 36.94
CA LYS A 163 -31.58 22.02 36.07
C LYS A 163 -30.90 23.04 35.15
N TYR A 164 -29.66 23.43 35.42
CA TYR A 164 -28.95 24.52 34.73
C TYR A 164 -27.97 24.06 33.65
N VAL A 165 -27.70 22.75 33.51
CA VAL A 165 -26.73 22.25 32.52
C VAL A 165 -27.29 22.40 31.11
N LYS A 166 -26.68 23.27 30.30
CA LYS A 166 -27.00 23.45 28.88
C LYS A 166 -26.15 22.61 27.94
N TYR A 167 -24.90 22.34 28.33
CA TYR A 167 -23.92 21.70 27.45
C TYR A 167 -23.25 20.54 28.20
N LEU A 168 -23.40 19.32 27.69
CA LEU A 168 -22.93 18.08 28.32
C LEU A 168 -22.07 17.27 27.35
N TYR A 169 -20.79 17.09 27.71
CA TYR A 169 -19.82 16.30 26.95
C TYR A 169 -19.38 15.08 27.77
N LEU A 170 -19.54 13.88 27.21
CA LEU A 170 -19.22 12.59 27.82
C LEU A 170 -18.38 11.72 26.88
N ASP A 171 -17.63 12.37 25.99
CA ASP A 171 -16.88 11.74 24.90
C ASP A 171 -15.74 10.84 25.40
N LYS A 172 -15.32 9.88 24.58
CA LYS A 172 -14.16 8.99 24.85
C LYS A 172 -14.26 8.24 26.19
N ASN A 173 -15.47 7.79 26.53
CA ASN A 173 -15.76 6.99 27.72
C ASN A 173 -16.16 5.56 27.33
N GLN A 174 -16.68 4.77 28.27
CA GLN A 174 -17.08 3.37 28.07
C GLN A 174 -18.58 3.15 28.32
N ILE A 175 -19.38 4.21 28.17
CA ILE A 175 -20.81 4.21 28.50
C ILE A 175 -21.56 3.32 27.52
N LYS A 176 -22.19 2.25 28.03
CA LYS A 176 -22.93 1.26 27.24
C LYS A 176 -24.41 1.60 27.04
N THR A 177 -25.00 2.32 28.00
CA THR A 177 -26.42 2.67 27.99
C THR A 177 -26.61 4.13 28.38
N PHE A 178 -27.48 4.81 27.64
CA PHE A 178 -27.99 6.13 27.98
C PHE A 178 -29.43 5.97 28.50
N GLN A 179 -29.76 6.65 29.61
CA GLN A 179 -31.08 6.60 30.24
C GLN A 179 -31.46 8.01 30.72
N VAL A 180 -32.69 8.42 30.43
CA VAL A 180 -33.36 9.62 30.98
C VAL A 180 -34.59 9.11 31.73
N ALA A 181 -34.83 9.55 32.96
CA ALA A 181 -35.67 8.79 33.90
C ALA A 181 -36.36 9.65 34.97
N GLY A 182 -37.05 10.72 34.57
CA GLY A 182 -37.85 11.52 35.51
C GLY A 182 -38.61 12.69 34.88
N SER A 183 -39.74 13.06 35.46
CA SER A 183 -40.48 14.29 35.19
C SER A 183 -39.76 15.51 35.79
N GLY A 184 -38.61 15.86 35.22
CA GLY A 184 -37.77 16.98 35.65
C GLY A 184 -36.35 16.99 35.10
N ASP A 185 -35.94 15.95 34.38
CA ASP A 185 -34.57 15.76 33.90
C ASP A 185 -34.19 16.73 32.76
N MET A 186 -33.06 17.44 32.90
CA MET A 186 -32.30 18.12 31.81
C MET A 186 -33.10 18.97 30.80
N LEU A 187 -34.24 19.54 31.19
CA LEU A 187 -35.15 20.28 30.29
C LEU A 187 -34.50 21.48 29.58
N GLY A 188 -33.38 22.00 30.08
CA GLY A 188 -32.60 23.10 29.47
C GLY A 188 -31.45 22.67 28.55
N LEU A 189 -31.20 21.37 28.33
CA LEU A 189 -30.02 20.90 27.61
C LEU A 189 -30.09 21.23 26.11
N GLU A 190 -29.09 21.95 25.60
CA GLU A 190 -28.95 22.35 24.20
C GLU A 190 -27.92 21.51 23.43
N ILE A 191 -26.86 21.01 24.08
CA ILE A 191 -25.83 20.17 23.44
C ILE A 191 -25.59 18.91 24.27
N LEU A 192 -25.72 17.74 23.63
CA LEU A 192 -25.32 16.45 24.18
C LEU A 192 -24.30 15.77 23.25
N SER A 193 -23.10 15.53 23.75
CA SER A 193 -22.07 14.73 23.08
C SER A 193 -21.70 13.50 23.91
N MET A 194 -21.75 12.34 23.27
CA MET A 194 -21.37 11.03 23.81
C MET A 194 -20.64 10.21 22.73
N GLN A 195 -19.80 10.86 21.91
CA GLN A 195 -19.04 10.16 20.86
C GLN A 195 -17.93 9.28 21.45
N GLU A 196 -17.43 8.32 20.67
CA GLU A 196 -16.38 7.38 21.10
C GLU A 196 -16.74 6.68 22.43
N ASN A 197 -17.89 6.00 22.43
CA ASN A 197 -18.46 5.28 23.57
C ASN A 197 -18.95 3.88 23.13
N ALA A 198 -19.65 3.18 24.00
CA ALA A 198 -20.14 1.81 23.76
C ALA A 198 -21.68 1.72 23.64
N LEU A 199 -22.36 2.82 23.29
CA LEU A 199 -23.83 2.89 23.25
C LEU A 199 -24.40 1.94 22.19
N SER A 200 -25.24 1.00 22.61
CA SER A 200 -25.92 0.03 21.70
C SER A 200 -27.18 0.59 21.03
N SER A 201 -27.80 1.61 21.63
CA SER A 201 -29.11 2.16 21.27
C SER A 201 -29.34 3.51 21.95
N LEU A 202 -30.28 4.30 21.41
CA LEU A 202 -30.83 5.47 22.09
C LEU A 202 -32.18 5.12 22.73
N PRO A 203 -32.48 5.60 23.95
CA PRO A 203 -33.76 5.38 24.63
C PRO A 203 -34.89 6.20 23.99
N PRO A 204 -36.14 5.70 23.94
CA PRO A 204 -37.31 6.48 23.54
C PRO A 204 -37.49 7.79 24.34
N GLU A 205 -37.06 7.78 25.61
CA GLU A 205 -37.09 8.92 26.53
C GLU A 205 -36.21 10.11 26.07
N ILE A 206 -35.41 9.95 25.00
CA ILE A 206 -34.67 11.05 24.35
C ILE A 206 -35.58 12.25 24.01
N GLN A 207 -36.87 12.01 23.70
CA GLN A 207 -37.86 13.06 23.41
C GLN A 207 -38.05 14.09 24.53
N LEU A 208 -37.70 13.76 25.78
CA LEU A 208 -37.77 14.69 26.92
C LEU A 208 -36.76 15.85 26.79
N LEU A 209 -35.69 15.66 26.01
CA LEU A 209 -34.63 16.66 25.79
C LEU A 209 -34.97 17.60 24.61
N TYR A 210 -36.22 18.07 24.53
CA TYR A 210 -36.78 18.81 23.38
C TYR A 210 -36.06 20.13 23.04
N ASN A 211 -35.23 20.66 23.95
CA ASN A 211 -34.40 21.85 23.73
C ASN A 211 -33.04 21.55 23.05
N LEU A 212 -32.70 20.28 22.80
CA LEU A 212 -31.46 19.91 22.11
C LEU A 212 -31.36 20.57 20.73
N ARG A 213 -30.22 21.23 20.50
CA ARG A 213 -29.78 21.83 19.24
C ARG A 213 -28.71 20.97 18.57
N ILE A 214 -27.87 20.26 19.34
CA ILE A 214 -26.83 19.35 18.84
C ILE A 214 -26.89 18.03 19.61
N LEU A 215 -26.96 16.91 18.88
CA LEU A 215 -26.77 15.56 19.42
C LEU A 215 -25.65 14.85 18.66
N ASN A 216 -24.56 14.53 19.35
CA ASN A 216 -23.45 13.74 18.81
C ASN A 216 -23.32 12.41 19.55
N VAL A 217 -23.56 11.32 18.83
CA VAL A 217 -23.43 9.93 19.29
C VAL A 217 -22.70 9.09 18.24
N SER A 218 -21.78 9.72 17.52
CA SER A 218 -20.92 9.06 16.54
C SER A 218 -19.90 8.13 17.21
N HIS A 219 -19.28 7.22 16.46
CA HIS A 219 -18.29 6.25 16.99
C HIS A 219 -18.84 5.45 18.18
N ASN A 220 -19.99 4.79 17.97
CA ASN A 220 -20.70 3.98 18.97
C ASN A 220 -21.17 2.67 18.31
N GLN A 221 -22.07 1.92 18.97
CA GLN A 221 -22.56 0.62 18.52
C GLN A 221 -24.07 0.65 18.18
N ILE A 222 -24.62 1.84 17.91
CA ILE A 222 -26.06 2.07 17.73
C ILE A 222 -26.55 1.33 16.49
N SER A 223 -27.50 0.41 16.65
CA SER A 223 -28.12 -0.34 15.55
C SER A 223 -29.44 0.24 15.08
N GLN A 224 -30.18 0.92 15.96
CA GLN A 224 -31.50 1.50 15.68
C GLN A 224 -31.64 2.90 16.28
N ILE A 225 -32.37 3.76 15.58
CA ILE A 225 -32.75 5.10 16.04
C ILE A 225 -34.22 5.05 16.47
N PRO A 226 -34.59 5.47 17.70
CA PRO A 226 -35.99 5.52 18.12
C PRO A 226 -36.77 6.55 17.31
N LYS A 227 -38.03 6.27 16.97
CA LYS A 227 -38.91 7.20 16.23
C LYS A 227 -39.12 8.50 17.01
N GLU A 228 -39.00 8.44 18.33
CA GLU A 228 -39.07 9.54 19.30
C GLU A 228 -38.01 10.62 19.05
N ILE A 229 -36.93 10.33 18.32
CA ILE A 229 -35.96 11.34 17.86
C ILE A 229 -36.64 12.48 17.09
N SER A 230 -37.76 12.20 16.42
CA SER A 230 -38.58 13.18 15.69
C SER A 230 -39.09 14.34 16.55
N GLN A 231 -39.24 14.13 17.86
CA GLN A 231 -39.80 15.14 18.76
C GLN A 231 -38.78 16.23 19.15
N LEU A 232 -37.50 16.07 18.79
CA LEU A 232 -36.44 17.06 19.01
C LEU A 232 -36.53 18.23 18.02
N GLY A 233 -37.65 18.96 18.02
CA GLY A 233 -37.94 20.01 17.02
C GLY A 233 -36.93 21.17 16.97
N ASN A 234 -36.14 21.38 18.03
CA ASN A 234 -35.06 22.38 18.08
C ASN A 234 -33.72 21.90 17.50
N LEU A 235 -33.60 20.62 17.14
CA LEU A 235 -32.35 20.00 16.73
C LEU A 235 -31.85 20.57 15.39
N ARG A 236 -30.63 21.09 15.38
CA ARG A 236 -29.92 21.63 14.21
C ARG A 236 -28.86 20.69 13.67
N GLN A 237 -28.22 19.91 14.52
CA GLN A 237 -27.18 18.95 14.13
C GLN A 237 -27.42 17.58 14.77
N LEU A 238 -27.41 16.53 13.95
CA LEU A 238 -27.51 15.14 14.39
C LEU A 238 -26.36 14.32 13.80
N LEU A 239 -25.44 13.89 14.66
CA LEU A 239 -24.22 13.17 14.27
C LEU A 239 -24.29 11.73 14.78
N LEU A 240 -24.44 10.79 13.84
CA LEU A 240 -24.68 9.36 14.02
C LEU A 240 -23.66 8.49 13.26
N ASN A 241 -22.59 9.08 12.73
CA ASN A 241 -21.61 8.38 11.92
C ASN A 241 -20.77 7.35 12.69
N ASN A 242 -20.21 6.35 12.01
CA ASN A 242 -19.49 5.24 12.64
C ASN A 242 -20.36 4.53 13.70
N ASN A 243 -21.45 3.92 13.23
CA ASN A 243 -22.40 3.13 14.00
C ASN A 243 -22.86 1.91 13.15
N TYR A 244 -23.89 1.19 13.60
CA TYR A 244 -24.41 0.00 12.94
C TYR A 244 -25.83 0.18 12.38
N ILE A 245 -26.26 1.42 12.15
CA ILE A 245 -27.63 1.80 11.77
C ILE A 245 -27.95 1.27 10.38
N ASP A 246 -29.00 0.46 10.25
CA ASP A 246 -29.43 -0.13 8.97
C ASP A 246 -30.62 0.60 8.32
N ASN A 247 -31.41 1.35 9.10
CA ASN A 247 -32.56 2.13 8.67
C ASN A 247 -32.66 3.48 9.42
N PHE A 248 -33.21 4.49 8.77
CA PHE A 248 -33.56 5.79 9.39
C PHE A 248 -35.09 5.91 9.53
N PRO A 249 -35.63 6.46 10.63
CA PRO A 249 -37.08 6.51 10.87
C PRO A 249 -37.82 7.32 9.79
N SER A 250 -38.99 6.81 9.39
CA SER A 250 -39.80 7.36 8.28
C SER A 250 -40.97 8.24 8.71
N SER A 251 -41.26 8.36 10.00
CA SER A 251 -42.39 9.14 10.55
C SER A 251 -41.89 10.26 11.47
N GLY A 252 -42.64 11.37 11.54
CA GLY A 252 -42.31 12.51 12.40
C GLY A 252 -41.19 13.43 11.89
N LEU A 253 -40.59 13.17 10.72
CA LEU A 253 -39.51 14.00 10.18
C LEU A 253 -39.94 15.45 9.91
N GLU A 254 -41.24 15.65 9.68
CA GLU A 254 -41.92 16.95 9.62
C GLU A 254 -41.82 17.80 10.89
N ASN A 255 -41.44 17.23 12.04
CA ASN A 255 -41.19 17.96 13.29
C ASN A 255 -39.74 18.46 13.41
N LEU A 256 -38.77 17.82 12.75
CA LEU A 256 -37.35 18.18 12.75
C LEU A 256 -37.04 19.39 11.84
N LYS A 257 -37.89 20.41 11.93
CA LYS A 257 -37.90 21.58 11.02
C LYS A 257 -36.63 22.40 11.09
N ASN A 258 -35.88 22.37 12.19
CA ASN A 258 -34.65 23.13 12.38
C ASN A 258 -33.37 22.37 11.98
N LEU A 259 -33.45 21.12 11.54
CA LEU A 259 -32.27 20.29 11.27
C LEU A 259 -31.50 20.81 10.04
N GLU A 260 -30.28 21.31 10.26
CA GLU A 260 -29.38 21.84 9.23
C GLU A 260 -28.33 20.79 8.78
N ILE A 261 -27.85 19.95 9.69
CA ILE A 261 -26.79 18.96 9.45
C ILE A 261 -27.22 17.58 9.94
N LEU A 262 -27.15 16.58 9.05
CA LEU A 262 -27.35 15.17 9.37
C LEU A 262 -26.14 14.35 8.88
N ASN A 263 -25.43 13.70 9.81
CA ASN A 263 -24.32 12.81 9.47
C ASN A 263 -24.65 11.36 9.85
N LEU A 264 -24.81 10.52 8.84
CA LEU A 264 -25.09 9.09 8.92
C LEU A 264 -23.99 8.26 8.22
N GLY A 265 -22.81 8.86 7.97
CA GLY A 265 -21.69 8.19 7.32
C GLY A 265 -21.19 6.94 8.06
N LYS A 266 -20.61 5.97 7.34
CA LYS A 266 -20.04 4.72 7.91
C LYS A 266 -21.05 3.99 8.79
N ASN A 267 -22.19 3.63 8.18
CA ASN A 267 -23.29 2.86 8.75
C ASN A 267 -23.70 1.71 7.79
N LYS A 268 -24.87 1.09 7.99
CA LYS A 268 -25.36 -0.05 7.22
C LYS A 268 -26.58 0.28 6.33
N LEU A 269 -26.89 1.57 6.13
CA LEU A 269 -28.09 2.03 5.43
C LEU A 269 -28.17 1.49 4.00
N ARG A 270 -29.28 0.82 3.67
CA ARG A 270 -29.59 0.34 2.31
C ARG A 270 -30.56 1.26 1.55
N HIS A 271 -31.40 1.97 2.29
CA HIS A 271 -32.43 2.87 1.78
C HIS A 271 -32.50 4.13 2.65
N ILE A 272 -33.17 5.15 2.13
CA ILE A 272 -33.47 6.42 2.79
C ILE A 272 -34.98 6.64 2.68
N PRO A 273 -35.69 7.07 3.72
CA PRO A 273 -37.15 7.19 3.68
C PRO A 273 -37.61 8.30 2.72
N ASP A 274 -38.69 8.05 1.98
CA ASP A 274 -39.26 9.01 1.04
C ASP A 274 -39.83 10.28 1.70
N THR A 275 -39.99 10.27 3.03
CA THR A 275 -40.39 11.41 3.86
C THR A 275 -39.24 12.34 4.27
N LEU A 276 -37.98 12.04 3.91
CA LEU A 276 -36.83 12.92 4.18
C LEU A 276 -36.98 14.37 3.65
N PRO A 277 -37.68 14.67 2.53
CA PRO A 277 -37.93 16.05 2.08
C PRO A 277 -38.63 16.96 3.09
N SER A 278 -39.28 16.40 4.11
CA SER A 278 -39.88 17.16 5.22
C SER A 278 -38.85 17.96 6.04
N LEU A 279 -37.55 17.65 5.93
CA LEU A 279 -36.45 18.37 6.58
C LEU A 279 -36.14 19.71 5.88
N GLN A 280 -37.06 20.68 5.99
CA GLN A 280 -37.06 21.93 5.21
C GLN A 280 -35.83 22.84 5.37
N ASN A 281 -35.03 22.65 6.43
CA ASN A 281 -33.79 23.42 6.67
C ASN A 281 -32.49 22.64 6.45
N MET A 282 -32.53 21.39 5.98
CA MET A 282 -31.30 20.60 5.86
C MET A 282 -30.38 21.11 4.75
N ARG A 283 -29.13 21.41 5.12
CA ARG A 283 -28.08 22.02 4.30
C ARG A 283 -26.93 21.06 4.02
N VAL A 284 -26.61 20.18 4.96
CA VAL A 284 -25.52 19.19 4.84
C VAL A 284 -26.06 17.80 5.19
N LEU A 285 -25.91 16.87 4.25
CA LEU A 285 -26.23 15.45 4.45
C LEU A 285 -25.01 14.60 4.10
N ASN A 286 -24.52 13.82 5.08
CA ASN A 286 -23.47 12.82 4.85
C ASN A 286 -24.02 11.40 5.02
N LEU A 287 -23.85 10.60 3.97
CA LEU A 287 -24.27 9.21 3.81
C LEU A 287 -23.10 8.32 3.31
N GLU A 288 -21.85 8.75 3.49
CA GLU A 288 -20.66 8.00 3.04
C GLU A 288 -20.59 6.57 3.58
N TYR A 289 -19.91 5.67 2.88
CA TYR A 289 -19.59 4.29 3.28
C TYR A 289 -20.76 3.45 3.82
N ASN A 290 -21.98 3.73 3.35
CA ASN A 290 -23.19 2.97 3.61
C ASN A 290 -23.33 1.81 2.58
N LYS A 291 -24.55 1.34 2.32
CA LYS A 291 -24.86 0.21 1.43
C LYS A 291 -25.94 0.58 0.40
N LEU A 292 -26.03 1.87 0.04
CA LEU A 292 -26.99 2.38 -0.95
C LEU A 292 -26.60 1.87 -2.35
N THR A 293 -27.46 1.06 -2.98
CA THR A 293 -27.27 0.53 -4.34
C THR A 293 -27.87 1.40 -5.44
N ILE A 294 -28.82 2.27 -5.07
CA ILE A 294 -29.53 3.19 -5.95
C ILE A 294 -29.52 4.55 -5.27
N PHE A 295 -29.32 5.64 -6.04
CA PHE A 295 -29.45 7.00 -5.52
C PHE A 295 -30.90 7.24 -5.05
N PRO A 296 -31.17 7.58 -3.77
CA PRO A 296 -32.53 7.75 -3.29
C PRO A 296 -33.15 9.04 -3.85
N LYS A 297 -34.22 8.92 -4.64
CA LYS A 297 -34.88 10.07 -5.29
C LYS A 297 -35.38 11.13 -4.31
N ALA A 298 -35.76 10.72 -3.11
CA ALA A 298 -36.16 11.62 -2.02
C ALA A 298 -35.12 12.73 -1.76
N LEU A 299 -33.82 12.44 -1.89
CA LEU A 299 -32.77 13.43 -1.67
C LEU A 299 -32.89 14.63 -2.61
N CYS A 300 -33.37 14.43 -3.84
CA CYS A 300 -33.47 15.46 -4.87
C CYS A 300 -34.42 16.62 -4.52
N PHE A 301 -35.35 16.40 -3.58
CA PHE A 301 -36.40 17.35 -3.21
C PHE A 301 -36.11 18.13 -1.92
N LEU A 302 -34.89 18.01 -1.37
CA LEU A 302 -34.44 18.77 -0.20
C LEU A 302 -34.18 20.25 -0.59
N PRO A 303 -34.98 21.22 -0.11
CA PRO A 303 -35.04 22.56 -0.71
C PRO A 303 -33.79 23.43 -0.44
N LYS A 304 -33.07 23.17 0.65
CA LYS A 304 -31.91 23.96 1.10
C LYS A 304 -30.58 23.20 1.10
N LEU A 305 -30.52 22.02 0.46
CA LEU A 305 -29.31 21.19 0.46
C LEU A 305 -28.17 21.87 -0.31
N ILE A 306 -27.03 22.05 0.36
CA ILE A 306 -25.80 22.69 -0.14
C ILE A 306 -24.70 21.65 -0.34
N SER A 307 -24.62 20.64 0.54
CA SER A 307 -23.59 19.60 0.48
C SER A 307 -24.21 18.21 0.65
N LEU A 308 -23.90 17.31 -0.28
CA LEU A 308 -24.30 15.90 -0.27
C LEU A 308 -23.07 15.01 -0.44
N ASN A 309 -22.81 14.15 0.56
CA ASN A 309 -21.77 13.13 0.49
C ASN A 309 -22.40 11.73 0.43
N LEU A 310 -22.09 10.99 -0.63
CA LEU A 310 -22.53 9.62 -0.92
C LEU A 310 -21.33 8.71 -1.27
N THR A 311 -20.09 9.14 -0.99
CA THR A 311 -18.85 8.41 -1.27
C THR A 311 -18.87 7.00 -0.65
N GLY A 312 -18.28 5.99 -1.28
CA GLY A 312 -18.15 4.64 -0.69
C GLY A 312 -19.44 3.81 -0.65
N ASN A 313 -20.42 4.14 -1.51
CA ASN A 313 -21.66 3.39 -1.66
C ASN A 313 -21.59 2.46 -2.89
N LEU A 314 -22.74 1.95 -3.36
CA LEU A 314 -22.83 0.99 -4.47
C LEU A 314 -23.68 1.55 -5.62
N ILE A 315 -23.79 2.87 -5.73
CA ILE A 315 -24.71 3.56 -6.65
C ILE A 315 -24.24 3.39 -8.10
N GLY A 316 -25.08 2.76 -8.93
CA GLY A 316 -24.79 2.51 -10.35
C GLY A 316 -25.16 3.66 -11.30
N SER A 317 -26.09 4.54 -10.93
CA SER A 317 -26.53 5.67 -11.77
C SER A 317 -27.20 6.79 -10.96
N LEU A 318 -27.30 7.97 -11.56
CA LEU A 318 -28.00 9.14 -10.99
C LEU A 318 -29.39 9.32 -11.62
N PRO A 319 -30.39 9.80 -10.87
CA PRO A 319 -31.76 9.93 -11.36
C PRO A 319 -31.97 11.26 -12.09
N LYS A 320 -32.90 11.32 -13.06
CA LYS A 320 -33.27 12.58 -13.76
C LYS A 320 -33.72 13.69 -12.81
N GLU A 321 -34.26 13.31 -11.64
CA GLU A 321 -34.72 14.22 -10.60
C GLU A 321 -33.55 15.01 -9.95
N ILE A 322 -32.29 14.61 -10.16
CA ILE A 322 -31.09 15.27 -9.58
C ILE A 322 -31.04 16.79 -9.84
N ARG A 323 -31.55 17.24 -10.99
CA ARG A 323 -31.63 18.65 -11.41
C ARG A 323 -32.38 19.58 -10.44
N GLU A 324 -33.23 19.03 -9.57
CA GLU A 324 -34.05 19.83 -8.66
C GLU A 324 -33.22 20.37 -7.46
N LEU A 325 -32.01 19.83 -7.23
CA LEU A 325 -31.03 20.26 -6.21
C LEU A 325 -30.35 21.61 -6.51
N LYS A 326 -31.13 22.63 -6.90
CA LYS A 326 -30.68 23.94 -7.41
C LYS A 326 -29.81 24.76 -6.43
N ASN A 327 -29.69 24.33 -5.17
CA ASN A 327 -28.85 24.95 -4.15
C ASN A 327 -27.55 24.18 -3.85
N LEU A 328 -27.31 23.04 -4.48
CA LEU A 328 -26.16 22.18 -4.21
C LEU A 328 -24.86 22.81 -4.73
N GLU A 329 -23.88 22.92 -3.85
CA GLU A 329 -22.54 23.43 -4.12
C GLU A 329 -21.47 22.33 -4.06
N LYS A 330 -21.67 21.29 -3.24
CA LYS A 330 -20.78 20.13 -3.10
C LYS A 330 -21.52 18.82 -3.33
N LEU A 331 -21.01 17.98 -4.23
CA LEU A 331 -21.51 16.63 -4.47
C LEU A 331 -20.35 15.63 -4.49
N LEU A 332 -20.30 14.76 -3.49
CA LEU A 332 -19.26 13.73 -3.34
C LEU A 332 -19.87 12.35 -3.63
N LEU A 333 -19.34 11.68 -4.66
CA LEU A 333 -19.83 10.42 -5.23
C LEU A 333 -18.67 9.43 -5.49
N ALA A 334 -17.52 9.63 -4.83
CA ALA A 334 -16.35 8.79 -5.04
C ALA A 334 -16.57 7.34 -4.55
N HIS A 335 -15.76 6.37 -4.98
CA HIS A 335 -15.89 4.95 -4.64
C HIS A 335 -17.34 4.43 -4.78
N ASN A 336 -17.88 4.50 -5.99
CA ASN A 336 -19.24 4.04 -6.33
C ASN A 336 -19.21 3.15 -7.59
N LYS A 337 -20.31 3.04 -8.34
CA LYS A 337 -20.43 2.16 -9.53
C LYS A 337 -20.96 2.92 -10.75
N LEU A 338 -20.82 4.24 -10.78
CA LEU A 338 -21.33 5.09 -11.86
C LEU A 338 -20.61 4.78 -13.18
N THR A 339 -21.35 4.32 -14.19
CA THR A 339 -20.82 4.13 -15.57
C THR A 339 -21.01 5.35 -16.47
N PHE A 340 -21.98 6.21 -16.14
CA PHE A 340 -22.23 7.48 -16.83
C PHE A 340 -22.81 8.53 -15.88
N LEU A 341 -22.72 9.81 -16.27
CA LEU A 341 -23.42 10.91 -15.61
C LEU A 341 -24.72 11.24 -16.34
N ALA A 342 -25.84 11.24 -15.61
CA ALA A 342 -27.13 11.68 -16.16
C ALA A 342 -27.07 13.15 -16.62
N VAL A 343 -27.63 13.46 -17.79
CA VAL A 343 -27.55 14.79 -18.43
C VAL A 343 -28.12 15.92 -17.54
N GLU A 344 -29.03 15.56 -16.64
CA GLU A 344 -29.67 16.41 -15.65
C GLU A 344 -28.71 16.94 -14.58
N ILE A 345 -27.57 16.28 -14.29
CA ILE A 345 -26.58 16.79 -13.33
C ILE A 345 -26.00 18.14 -13.78
N PHE A 346 -25.84 18.34 -15.09
CA PHE A 346 -25.32 19.57 -15.70
C PHE A 346 -26.31 20.75 -15.64
N GLN A 347 -27.41 20.64 -14.89
CA GLN A 347 -28.32 21.74 -14.58
C GLN A 347 -28.01 22.37 -13.20
N LEU A 348 -27.13 21.75 -12.40
CA LEU A 348 -26.74 22.22 -11.07
C LEU A 348 -25.69 23.35 -11.14
N ARG A 349 -26.13 24.55 -11.51
CA ARG A 349 -25.26 25.70 -11.83
C ARG A 349 -24.35 26.18 -10.68
N LYS A 350 -24.73 25.92 -9.42
CA LYS A 350 -23.98 26.33 -8.21
C LYS A 350 -22.87 25.36 -7.78
N ILE A 351 -22.68 24.23 -8.47
CA ILE A 351 -21.65 23.25 -8.10
C ILE A 351 -20.26 23.89 -8.17
N LYS A 352 -19.58 23.87 -7.01
CA LYS A 352 -18.20 24.32 -6.79
C LYS A 352 -17.25 23.13 -6.64
N GLU A 353 -17.75 22.00 -6.16
CA GLU A 353 -16.97 20.77 -5.94
C GLU A 353 -17.76 19.54 -6.38
N LEU A 354 -17.15 18.75 -7.26
CA LEU A 354 -17.67 17.48 -7.74
C LEU A 354 -16.57 16.42 -7.65
N GLN A 355 -16.75 15.45 -6.76
CA GLN A 355 -15.84 14.31 -6.61
C GLN A 355 -16.50 13.03 -7.13
N LEU A 356 -15.84 12.39 -8.10
CA LEU A 356 -16.32 11.23 -8.85
C LEU A 356 -15.23 10.13 -8.99
N ALA A 357 -14.18 10.21 -8.17
CA ALA A 357 -13.09 9.23 -8.16
C ALA A 357 -13.60 7.79 -7.94
N ASP A 358 -12.86 6.78 -8.40
CA ASP A 358 -13.16 5.36 -8.15
C ASP A 358 -14.58 4.98 -8.60
N ASN A 359 -14.85 5.21 -9.88
CA ASN A 359 -16.11 4.86 -10.55
C ASN A 359 -15.78 4.14 -11.87
N LYS A 360 -16.70 4.15 -12.85
CA LYS A 360 -16.55 3.47 -14.15
C LYS A 360 -16.93 4.38 -15.32
N LEU A 361 -16.72 5.69 -15.17
CA LEU A 361 -17.07 6.69 -16.18
C LEU A 361 -16.13 6.58 -17.39
N GLU A 362 -16.69 6.39 -18.59
CA GLU A 362 -15.92 6.33 -19.85
C GLU A 362 -15.80 7.69 -20.57
N ASP A 363 -16.72 8.62 -20.32
CA ASP A 363 -16.75 9.97 -20.92
C ASP A 363 -17.48 10.97 -20.00
N ILE A 364 -17.20 12.28 -20.20
CA ILE A 364 -17.84 13.40 -19.53
C ILE A 364 -18.50 14.31 -20.57
N SER A 365 -19.81 14.50 -20.45
CA SER A 365 -20.58 15.31 -21.42
C SER A 365 -20.06 16.74 -21.57
N HIS A 366 -20.03 17.24 -22.81
CA HIS A 366 -19.72 18.63 -23.15
C HIS A 366 -20.55 19.68 -22.36
N LYS A 367 -21.70 19.29 -21.81
CA LYS A 367 -22.56 20.12 -20.94
C LYS A 367 -21.91 20.51 -19.62
N ILE A 368 -20.71 20.00 -19.31
CA ILE A 368 -19.87 20.47 -18.21
C ILE A 368 -19.63 21.99 -18.22
N GLU A 369 -19.72 22.66 -19.38
CA GLU A 369 -19.70 24.13 -19.48
C GLU A 369 -20.82 24.86 -18.70
N ASN A 370 -21.81 24.15 -18.15
CA ASN A 370 -22.82 24.73 -17.27
C ASN A 370 -22.33 24.94 -15.82
N PHE A 371 -21.27 24.24 -15.38
CA PHE A 371 -20.73 24.38 -14.02
C PHE A 371 -19.79 25.59 -13.91
N ARG A 372 -20.36 26.79 -14.04
CA ARG A 372 -19.61 28.06 -14.05
C ARG A 372 -18.95 28.41 -12.71
N GLU A 373 -19.43 27.85 -11.61
CA GLU A 373 -18.85 28.03 -10.26
C GLU A 373 -17.83 26.94 -9.88
N LEU A 374 -17.56 25.96 -10.74
CA LEU A 374 -16.70 24.80 -10.44
C LEU A 374 -15.27 25.21 -10.13
N ARG A 375 -14.76 24.76 -8.97
CA ARG A 375 -13.39 24.97 -8.46
C ARG A 375 -12.61 23.67 -8.35
N ILE A 376 -13.28 22.58 -7.97
CA ILE A 376 -12.69 21.28 -7.73
C ILE A 376 -13.45 20.23 -8.56
N LEU A 377 -12.73 19.54 -9.44
CA LEU A 377 -13.20 18.37 -10.16
C LEU A 377 -12.20 17.22 -9.97
N VAL A 378 -12.66 16.12 -9.39
CA VAL A 378 -11.85 14.92 -9.13
C VAL A 378 -12.49 13.73 -9.84
N LEU A 379 -11.77 13.14 -10.79
CA LEU A 379 -12.23 12.07 -11.69
C LEU A 379 -11.27 10.86 -11.70
N ASP A 380 -10.42 10.73 -10.67
CA ASP A 380 -9.39 9.70 -10.58
C ASP A 380 -9.95 8.26 -10.64
N ASN A 381 -9.15 7.28 -11.05
CA ASN A 381 -9.53 5.87 -11.09
C ASN A 381 -10.89 5.64 -11.80
N ASN A 382 -10.92 6.01 -13.08
CA ASN A 382 -12.07 5.88 -13.98
C ASN A 382 -11.60 5.37 -15.36
N LEU A 383 -12.48 5.36 -16.36
CA LEU A 383 -12.23 4.81 -17.69
C LEU A 383 -12.20 5.90 -18.78
N LEU A 384 -11.92 7.15 -18.40
CA LEU A 384 -12.03 8.30 -19.30
C LEU A 384 -10.98 8.24 -20.41
N LYS A 385 -11.44 8.15 -21.66
CA LYS A 385 -10.57 8.10 -22.86
C LYS A 385 -10.19 9.49 -23.38
N ASN A 386 -11.04 10.49 -23.13
CA ASN A 386 -10.83 11.89 -23.48
C ASN A 386 -11.45 12.80 -22.39
N MET A 387 -11.09 14.08 -22.39
CA MET A 387 -11.81 15.13 -21.66
C MET A 387 -12.43 16.14 -22.63
N PRO A 388 -13.68 16.59 -22.42
CA PRO A 388 -14.35 17.48 -23.35
C PRO A 388 -13.71 18.88 -23.37
N GLU A 389 -13.42 19.44 -24.55
CA GLU A 389 -12.92 20.83 -24.73
C GLU A 389 -13.73 21.89 -23.96
N LYS A 390 -15.02 21.63 -23.74
CA LYS A 390 -15.93 22.48 -22.98
C LYS A 390 -15.61 22.58 -21.47
N ILE A 391 -14.70 21.76 -20.92
CA ILE A 391 -14.16 21.99 -19.56
C ILE A 391 -13.50 23.38 -19.44
N SER A 392 -12.94 23.91 -20.54
CA SER A 392 -12.34 25.25 -20.61
C SER A 392 -13.31 26.41 -20.32
N CYS A 393 -14.62 26.14 -20.26
CA CYS A 393 -15.64 27.11 -19.81
C CYS A 393 -15.81 27.16 -18.27
N CYS A 394 -15.27 26.22 -17.52
CA CYS A 394 -15.24 26.21 -16.05
C CYS A 394 -14.11 27.11 -15.53
N VAL A 395 -14.14 28.40 -15.89
CA VAL A 395 -12.98 29.32 -15.74
C VAL A 395 -12.49 29.51 -14.30
N LEU A 396 -13.28 29.14 -13.29
CA LEU A 396 -12.91 29.21 -11.87
C LEU A 396 -12.24 27.93 -11.33
N LEU A 397 -11.95 26.94 -12.19
CA LEU A 397 -11.34 25.67 -11.76
C LEU A 397 -9.94 25.91 -11.17
N GLU A 398 -9.76 25.52 -9.91
CA GLU A 398 -8.50 25.59 -9.16
C GLU A 398 -7.78 24.23 -9.13
N CYS A 399 -8.55 23.14 -9.19
CA CYS A 399 -8.11 21.76 -9.10
C CYS A 399 -8.80 20.89 -10.16
N LEU A 400 -8.01 20.21 -10.99
CA LEU A 400 -8.45 19.16 -11.90
C LEU A 400 -7.63 17.90 -11.65
N SER A 401 -8.28 16.82 -11.22
CA SER A 401 -7.64 15.51 -11.08
C SER A 401 -8.24 14.48 -12.02
N LEU A 402 -7.35 13.77 -12.71
CA LEU A 402 -7.63 12.83 -13.79
C LEU A 402 -6.67 11.62 -13.74
N ASN A 403 -6.10 11.31 -12.58
CA ASN A 403 -5.16 10.18 -12.42
C ASN A 403 -5.83 8.84 -12.71
N ASP A 404 -5.04 7.81 -13.05
CA ASP A 404 -5.53 6.43 -13.21
C ASP A 404 -6.74 6.36 -14.17
N ASN A 405 -6.55 6.85 -15.40
CA ASN A 405 -7.56 6.94 -16.46
C ASN A 405 -6.95 6.49 -17.80
N GLN A 406 -7.67 6.68 -18.92
CA GLN A 406 -7.27 6.21 -20.25
C GLN A 406 -6.93 7.35 -21.24
N LEU A 407 -6.73 8.58 -20.75
CA LEU A 407 -6.63 9.80 -21.58
C LEU A 407 -5.44 9.78 -22.52
N THR A 408 -5.65 10.12 -23.80
CA THR A 408 -4.59 10.19 -24.84
C THR A 408 -4.08 11.61 -25.11
N GLU A 409 -4.93 12.62 -24.97
CA GLU A 409 -4.58 14.05 -25.01
C GLU A 409 -5.32 14.84 -23.93
N LEU A 410 -4.82 16.04 -23.62
CA LEU A 410 -5.50 17.01 -22.75
C LEU A 410 -6.08 18.17 -23.58
N PRO A 411 -7.24 18.74 -23.18
CA PRO A 411 -7.95 19.76 -23.94
C PRO A 411 -7.07 20.92 -24.44
N LYS A 412 -7.15 21.22 -25.73
CA LYS A 412 -6.42 22.31 -26.41
C LYS A 412 -6.71 23.67 -25.79
N ASN A 413 -7.92 23.85 -25.26
CA ASN A 413 -8.36 25.07 -24.59
C ASN A 413 -8.06 25.13 -23.07
N ILE A 414 -7.26 24.21 -22.50
CA ILE A 414 -6.96 24.16 -21.05
C ILE A 414 -6.34 25.47 -20.52
N HIS A 415 -5.63 26.23 -21.36
CA HIS A 415 -5.07 27.56 -21.06
C HIS A 415 -6.10 28.59 -20.53
N LYS A 416 -7.40 28.36 -20.73
CA LYS A 416 -8.48 29.24 -20.24
C LYS A 416 -8.74 29.09 -18.73
N LEU A 417 -8.26 28.00 -18.11
CA LEU A 417 -8.39 27.72 -16.69
C LEU A 417 -7.34 28.50 -15.87
N LYS A 418 -7.38 29.83 -15.94
CA LYS A 418 -6.34 30.73 -15.39
C LYS A 418 -6.14 30.62 -13.87
N TYR A 419 -7.10 30.05 -13.15
CA TYR A 419 -7.04 29.81 -11.70
C TYR A 419 -6.53 28.41 -11.33
N LEU A 420 -6.22 27.54 -12.31
CA LEU A 420 -5.76 26.19 -12.06
C LEU A 420 -4.40 26.19 -11.37
N LYS A 421 -4.36 25.63 -10.16
CA LYS A 421 -3.18 25.50 -9.31
C LYS A 421 -2.60 24.08 -9.37
N ILE A 422 -3.50 23.11 -9.55
CA ILE A 422 -3.22 21.68 -9.51
C ILE A 422 -3.85 21.00 -10.74
N LEU A 423 -3.03 20.23 -11.45
CA LEU A 423 -3.42 19.34 -12.54
C LEU A 423 -2.67 18.02 -12.35
N HIS A 424 -3.35 16.97 -11.86
CA HIS A 424 -2.76 15.63 -11.76
C HIS A 424 -3.35 14.74 -12.85
N VAL A 425 -2.46 14.20 -13.70
CA VAL A 425 -2.79 13.39 -14.88
C VAL A 425 -1.84 12.18 -15.00
N ASN A 426 -1.36 11.70 -13.86
CA ASN A 426 -0.51 10.52 -13.77
C ASN A 426 -1.30 9.26 -14.23
N ARG A 427 -0.61 8.20 -14.65
CA ARG A 427 -1.21 6.90 -14.98
C ARG A 427 -2.32 7.02 -16.03
N ASN A 428 -1.94 7.50 -17.21
CA ASN A 428 -2.81 7.71 -18.39
C ASN A 428 -2.06 7.28 -19.67
N ASN A 429 -2.67 7.52 -20.84
CA ASN A 429 -2.09 7.20 -22.15
C ASN A 429 -1.58 8.46 -22.90
N ILE A 430 -1.19 9.52 -22.19
CA ILE A 430 -0.90 10.83 -22.80
C ILE A 430 0.38 10.75 -23.65
N VAL A 431 0.28 11.16 -24.92
CA VAL A 431 1.39 11.10 -25.91
C VAL A 431 2.22 12.39 -25.93
N LYS A 432 1.59 13.56 -25.72
CA LYS A 432 2.25 14.87 -25.71
C LYS A 432 1.57 15.78 -24.69
N ILE A 433 2.36 16.58 -23.99
CA ILE A 433 1.84 17.65 -23.12
C ILE A 433 1.32 18.79 -24.00
N THR A 434 0.01 19.05 -23.94
CA THR A 434 -0.68 20.08 -24.74
C THR A 434 -0.14 21.48 -24.45
N GLU A 435 0.23 22.23 -25.50
CA GLU A 435 0.89 23.55 -25.40
C GLU A 435 0.12 24.58 -24.56
N GLY A 436 -1.20 24.48 -24.48
CA GLY A 436 -2.04 25.30 -23.62
C GLY A 436 -1.67 25.27 -22.12
N ILE A 437 -1.00 24.21 -21.65
CA ILE A 437 -0.56 24.09 -20.25
C ILE A 437 0.51 25.15 -19.92
N PHE A 438 1.38 25.50 -20.88
CA PHE A 438 2.50 26.44 -20.65
C PHE A 438 2.09 27.91 -20.61
N HIS A 439 0.78 28.19 -20.62
CA HIS A 439 0.20 29.50 -20.32
C HIS A 439 -0.48 29.54 -18.93
N LEU A 440 -0.42 28.44 -18.16
CA LEU A 440 -0.99 28.35 -16.81
C LEU A 440 0.01 28.85 -15.75
N ASN A 441 0.13 30.16 -15.65
CA ASN A 441 1.06 30.87 -14.75
C ASN A 441 0.78 30.68 -13.23
N ASN A 442 -0.19 29.84 -12.86
CA ASN A 442 -0.57 29.53 -11.48
C ASN A 442 -0.36 28.05 -11.09
N LEU A 443 0.16 27.21 -11.99
CA LEU A 443 0.45 25.80 -11.73
C LEU A 443 1.67 25.64 -10.79
N HIS A 444 1.56 24.80 -9.75
CA HIS A 444 2.62 24.60 -8.74
C HIS A 444 3.35 23.25 -8.83
N SER A 445 2.68 22.23 -9.38
CA SER A 445 3.24 20.90 -9.68
C SER A 445 2.86 20.49 -11.10
N LEU A 446 3.74 19.77 -11.80
CA LEU A 446 3.50 19.23 -13.14
C LEU A 446 3.59 17.70 -13.09
N GLU A 447 2.44 17.03 -13.06
CA GLU A 447 2.39 15.59 -12.74
C GLU A 447 1.81 14.74 -13.87
N PHE A 448 2.72 14.08 -14.60
CA PHE A 448 2.48 13.28 -15.79
C PHE A 448 3.17 11.90 -15.71
N SER A 449 3.58 11.45 -14.53
CA SER A 449 4.23 10.15 -14.34
C SER A 449 3.33 8.99 -14.78
N ARG A 450 3.90 7.91 -15.34
CA ARG A 450 3.19 6.76 -15.92
C ARG A 450 2.28 7.18 -17.10
N ASN A 451 2.88 7.77 -18.12
CA ASN A 451 2.25 8.09 -19.40
C ASN A 451 3.12 7.57 -20.57
N ILE A 452 2.88 8.00 -21.81
CA ILE A 452 3.67 7.61 -22.99
C ILE A 452 4.32 8.82 -23.68
N ILE A 453 4.65 9.86 -22.91
CA ILE A 453 5.22 11.12 -23.40
C ILE A 453 6.64 10.91 -23.91
N THR A 454 6.93 11.39 -25.11
CA THR A 454 8.26 11.30 -25.74
C THR A 454 9.12 12.54 -25.56
N HIS A 455 8.51 13.71 -25.31
CA HIS A 455 9.23 14.97 -25.09
C HIS A 455 8.44 15.95 -24.21
N VAL A 456 9.16 16.80 -23.46
CA VAL A 456 8.61 18.00 -22.82
C VAL A 456 9.15 19.22 -23.57
N PRO A 457 8.29 20.13 -24.07
CA PRO A 457 8.73 21.25 -24.89
C PRO A 457 9.29 22.41 -24.06
N ILE A 458 10.10 23.27 -24.70
CA ILE A 458 10.90 24.32 -24.04
C ILE A 458 10.05 25.42 -23.37
N GLU A 459 8.80 25.56 -23.80
CA GLU A 459 7.78 26.50 -23.30
C GLU A 459 7.46 26.30 -21.81
N VAL A 460 7.77 25.13 -21.23
CA VAL A 460 7.56 24.83 -19.80
C VAL A 460 8.18 25.87 -18.86
N LYS A 461 9.27 26.54 -19.28
CA LYS A 461 9.90 27.69 -18.59
C LYS A 461 8.96 28.85 -18.27
N ASN A 462 7.82 28.96 -18.97
CA ASN A 462 6.83 30.01 -18.75
C ASN A 462 6.06 29.81 -17.42
N CYS A 463 5.91 28.56 -16.95
CA CYS A 463 5.20 28.21 -15.73
C CYS A 463 6.05 28.44 -14.47
N LYS A 464 6.51 29.68 -14.26
CA LYS A 464 7.47 30.09 -13.21
C LYS A 464 7.11 29.76 -11.75
N LYS A 465 5.90 29.28 -11.47
CA LYS A 465 5.47 28.83 -10.13
C LYS A 465 5.60 27.33 -9.90
N ILE A 466 6.03 26.55 -10.90
CA ILE A 466 6.30 25.12 -10.72
C ILE A 466 7.45 24.95 -9.72
N THR A 467 7.21 24.09 -8.74
CA THR A 467 8.16 23.75 -7.66
C THR A 467 8.55 22.26 -7.67
N LYS A 468 7.63 21.41 -8.14
CA LYS A 468 7.75 19.95 -8.26
C LYS A 468 7.42 19.52 -9.69
N VAL A 469 8.20 18.59 -10.26
CA VAL A 469 7.93 17.97 -11.57
C VAL A 469 8.04 16.45 -11.47
N GLU A 470 7.03 15.77 -11.99
CA GLU A 470 6.85 14.32 -11.96
C GLU A 470 6.62 13.81 -13.40
N LEU A 471 7.66 13.21 -13.99
CA LEU A 471 7.71 12.73 -15.37
C LEU A 471 8.12 11.24 -15.45
N SER A 472 8.21 10.56 -14.32
CA SER A 472 8.71 9.20 -14.20
C SER A 472 7.82 8.16 -14.90
N TYR A 473 8.41 7.10 -15.46
CA TYR A 473 7.72 6.08 -16.26
C TYR A 473 7.03 6.67 -17.50
N ASN A 474 7.82 7.26 -18.38
CA ASN A 474 7.40 7.80 -19.67
C ASN A 474 8.33 7.26 -20.80
N LYS A 475 8.30 7.88 -21.98
CA LYS A 475 9.14 7.53 -23.14
C LYS A 475 10.10 8.65 -23.52
N ILE A 476 10.48 9.49 -22.56
CA ILE A 476 11.31 10.68 -22.80
C ILE A 476 12.74 10.24 -23.16
N THR A 477 13.22 10.67 -24.33
CA THR A 477 14.57 10.31 -24.84
C THR A 477 15.63 11.37 -24.59
N TYR A 478 15.24 12.61 -24.37
CA TYR A 478 16.14 13.76 -24.18
C TYR A 478 15.81 14.49 -22.89
N PHE A 479 16.83 14.93 -22.16
CA PHE A 479 16.62 15.73 -20.95
C PHE A 479 15.82 17.01 -21.26
N PRO A 480 14.77 17.34 -20.49
CA PRO A 480 13.91 18.48 -20.75
C PRO A 480 14.52 19.81 -20.27
N ALA A 481 15.50 20.34 -21.01
CA ALA A 481 16.27 21.55 -20.68
C ALA A 481 15.43 22.78 -20.26
N GLY A 482 14.19 22.90 -20.77
CA GLY A 482 13.26 23.97 -20.40
C GLY A 482 12.88 24.01 -18.91
N LEU A 483 13.01 22.89 -18.18
CA LEU A 483 12.80 22.84 -16.74
C LEU A 483 13.88 23.61 -15.96
N CYS A 484 15.09 23.74 -16.51
CA CYS A 484 16.22 24.37 -15.80
C CYS A 484 16.08 25.89 -15.65
N ALA A 485 15.13 26.49 -16.37
CA ALA A 485 14.75 27.90 -16.25
C ALA A 485 13.69 28.15 -15.15
N LEU A 486 13.24 27.11 -14.44
CA LEU A 486 12.26 27.22 -13.35
C LEU A 486 12.96 27.56 -12.03
N GLU A 487 13.05 28.85 -11.73
CA GLU A 487 13.73 29.42 -10.57
C GLU A 487 13.28 28.86 -9.19
N LEU A 488 12.11 28.23 -9.10
CA LEU A 488 11.53 27.66 -7.87
C LEU A 488 11.52 26.11 -7.84
N LEU A 489 12.07 25.44 -8.86
CA LEU A 489 12.09 23.99 -8.96
C LEU A 489 13.05 23.39 -7.93
N TYR A 490 12.53 22.65 -6.95
CA TYR A 490 13.31 21.97 -5.91
C TYR A 490 13.34 20.45 -6.06
N TYR A 491 12.36 19.88 -6.77
CA TYR A 491 12.18 18.45 -6.99
C TYR A 491 11.92 18.14 -8.47
N LEU A 492 12.67 17.19 -9.02
CA LEU A 492 12.50 16.67 -10.37
C LEU A 492 12.68 15.14 -10.40
N SER A 493 11.63 14.40 -10.75
CA SER A 493 11.66 12.95 -10.95
C SER A 493 11.40 12.59 -12.42
N CYS A 494 12.35 11.89 -13.04
CA CYS A 494 12.38 11.46 -14.44
C CYS A 494 12.74 9.96 -14.58
N ASN A 495 12.49 9.15 -13.55
CA ASN A 495 12.81 7.72 -13.51
C ASN A 495 12.13 6.95 -14.65
N GLY A 496 12.60 5.76 -15.01
CA GLY A 496 11.88 4.85 -15.92
C GLY A 496 11.62 5.45 -17.31
N ASN A 497 12.64 6.11 -17.89
CA ASN A 497 12.55 6.81 -19.17
C ASN A 497 13.62 6.25 -20.15
N SER A 498 14.08 7.05 -21.11
CA SER A 498 15.12 6.66 -22.09
C SER A 498 16.15 7.77 -22.29
N ILE A 499 16.39 8.60 -21.27
CA ILE A 499 17.31 9.72 -21.32
C ILE A 499 18.75 9.19 -21.26
N SER A 500 19.55 9.53 -22.27
CA SER A 500 20.94 9.08 -22.43
C SER A 500 22.00 10.09 -22.00
N GLU A 501 21.63 11.37 -21.89
CA GLU A 501 22.54 12.48 -21.56
C GLU A 501 21.81 13.54 -20.72
N ILE A 502 22.56 14.21 -19.83
CA ILE A 502 22.11 15.38 -19.05
C ILE A 502 22.97 16.59 -19.47
N PRO A 503 22.41 17.59 -20.15
CA PRO A 503 23.13 18.72 -20.76
C PRO A 503 23.53 19.79 -19.73
N MET A 504 24.37 20.73 -20.18
CA MET A 504 24.92 21.83 -19.36
C MET A 504 23.83 22.67 -18.68
N ASP A 505 22.66 22.81 -19.30
CA ASP A 505 21.50 23.56 -18.81
C ASP A 505 21.09 23.19 -17.37
N ILE A 506 21.31 21.95 -16.92
CA ILE A 506 21.02 21.54 -15.53
C ILE A 506 21.68 22.48 -14.50
N SER A 507 22.80 23.11 -14.85
CA SER A 507 23.56 24.03 -14.01
C SER A 507 22.83 25.34 -13.66
N PHE A 508 21.72 25.66 -14.34
CA PHE A 508 20.85 26.78 -14.00
C PHE A 508 19.87 26.44 -12.85
N SER A 509 19.61 25.16 -12.59
CA SER A 509 18.60 24.63 -11.66
C SER A 509 19.02 24.71 -10.18
N LYS A 510 19.55 25.86 -9.75
CA LYS A 510 20.27 26.03 -8.46
C LYS A 510 19.43 25.81 -7.19
N GLN A 511 18.11 25.67 -7.29
CA GLN A 511 17.22 25.35 -6.18
C GLN A 511 16.89 23.85 -6.05
N LEU A 512 17.34 23.00 -6.99
CA LEU A 512 17.15 21.55 -6.89
C LEU A 512 17.79 21.00 -5.62
N ARG A 513 16.98 20.27 -4.85
CA ARG A 513 17.36 19.52 -3.64
C ARG A 513 17.17 18.02 -3.82
N HIS A 514 16.27 17.62 -4.71
CA HIS A 514 15.89 16.24 -4.98
C HIS A 514 15.83 16.00 -6.48
N LEU A 515 16.60 15.02 -6.97
CA LEU A 515 16.72 14.72 -8.40
C LEU A 515 16.76 13.20 -8.62
N GLU A 516 15.85 12.68 -9.45
CA GLU A 516 15.73 11.25 -9.71
C GLU A 516 15.75 10.94 -11.21
N PHE A 517 16.69 10.09 -11.61
CA PHE A 517 16.96 9.65 -12.98
C PHE A 517 17.21 8.13 -13.05
N ASN A 518 16.64 7.37 -12.10
CA ASN A 518 16.69 5.91 -12.04
C ASN A 518 16.10 5.27 -13.31
N GLU A 519 16.45 4.05 -13.69
CA GLU A 519 15.88 3.32 -14.85
C GLU A 519 15.92 4.16 -16.15
N ASN A 520 17.12 4.61 -16.55
CA ASN A 520 17.37 5.41 -17.75
C ASN A 520 18.55 4.83 -18.58
N LYS A 521 19.12 5.61 -19.50
CA LYS A 521 20.16 5.18 -20.45
C LYS A 521 21.47 5.97 -20.32
N LEU A 522 21.73 6.55 -19.14
CA LEU A 522 22.91 7.37 -18.89
C LEU A 522 24.17 6.50 -18.91
N LEU A 523 25.08 6.79 -19.86
CA LEU A 523 26.37 6.10 -20.01
C LEU A 523 27.45 6.65 -19.06
N THR A 524 27.27 7.87 -18.57
CA THR A 524 28.25 8.61 -17.75
C THR A 524 27.54 9.43 -16.67
N PHE A 525 28.22 9.68 -15.55
CA PHE A 525 27.82 10.70 -14.60
C PHE A 525 28.16 12.06 -15.20
N SER A 526 27.14 12.82 -15.62
CA SER A 526 27.33 14.14 -16.23
C SER A 526 27.98 15.11 -15.25
N GLU A 527 29.12 15.72 -15.62
CA GLU A 527 29.82 16.68 -14.76
C GLU A 527 28.98 17.92 -14.44
N TYR A 528 28.00 18.25 -15.28
CA TYR A 528 27.10 19.38 -15.07
C TYR A 528 26.21 19.20 -13.83
N LEU A 529 25.91 17.95 -13.43
CA LEU A 529 25.24 17.67 -12.14
C LEU A 529 26.04 18.18 -10.93
N CYS A 530 27.37 18.23 -11.06
CA CYS A 530 28.25 18.66 -9.97
C CYS A 530 28.12 20.15 -9.64
N SER A 531 27.44 20.93 -10.48
CA SER A 531 27.14 22.34 -10.21
C SER A 531 25.95 22.53 -9.27
N LEU A 532 25.17 21.48 -8.98
CA LEU A 532 24.01 21.49 -8.09
C LEU A 532 24.43 21.44 -6.61
N ILE A 533 25.09 22.49 -6.13
CA ILE A 533 25.66 22.58 -4.77
C ILE A 533 24.63 22.42 -3.62
N ASN A 534 23.34 22.59 -3.92
CA ASN A 534 22.21 22.48 -2.98
C ASN A 534 21.47 21.13 -3.07
N LEU A 535 21.94 20.19 -3.89
CA LEU A 535 21.31 18.89 -4.07
C LEU A 535 21.57 17.99 -2.85
N ASN A 536 20.50 17.52 -2.20
CA ASN A 536 20.56 16.67 -1.02
C ASN A 536 20.38 15.18 -1.37
N TYR A 537 19.56 14.90 -2.38
CA TYR A 537 19.22 13.55 -2.86
C TYR A 537 19.46 13.45 -4.37
N LEU A 538 20.20 12.43 -4.79
CA LEU A 538 20.41 12.06 -6.19
C LEU A 538 20.22 10.56 -6.39
N ASP A 539 19.29 10.18 -7.26
CA ASP A 539 19.13 8.80 -7.73
C ASP A 539 19.49 8.67 -9.22
N LEU A 540 20.47 7.82 -9.50
CA LEU A 540 20.98 7.43 -10.81
C LEU A 540 21.05 5.90 -10.95
N GLY A 541 20.27 5.16 -10.17
CA GLY A 541 20.20 3.70 -10.22
C GLY A 541 19.77 3.16 -11.59
N LYS A 542 20.04 1.88 -11.88
CA LYS A 542 19.60 1.19 -13.12
C LYS A 542 19.88 1.99 -14.39
N ASN A 543 21.13 2.45 -14.50
CA ASN A 543 21.71 3.14 -15.66
C ASN A 543 22.95 2.36 -16.14
N GLN A 544 23.81 2.97 -16.96
CA GLN A 544 24.99 2.33 -17.53
C GLN A 544 26.29 3.05 -17.14
N ILE A 545 26.28 3.75 -15.99
CA ILE A 545 27.36 4.59 -15.52
C ILE A 545 28.50 3.75 -14.95
N GLY A 546 29.68 3.82 -15.58
CA GLY A 546 30.88 3.11 -15.11
C GLY A 546 31.91 3.98 -14.37
N LYS A 547 31.77 5.32 -14.39
CA LYS A 547 32.74 6.28 -13.82
C LYS A 547 32.07 7.57 -13.31
N ILE A 548 32.72 8.23 -12.35
CA ILE A 548 32.29 9.49 -11.73
C ILE A 548 33.38 10.56 -11.92
N PRO A 549 33.06 11.81 -12.28
CA PRO A 549 34.04 12.90 -12.41
C PRO A 549 34.52 13.41 -11.05
N SER A 550 35.77 13.86 -10.96
CA SER A 550 36.35 14.50 -9.77
C SER A 550 35.59 15.77 -9.33
N SER A 551 34.90 16.40 -10.27
CA SER A 551 33.97 17.53 -10.05
C SER A 551 32.89 17.25 -9.00
N ILE A 552 32.57 15.98 -8.70
CA ILE A 552 31.54 15.62 -7.71
C ILE A 552 31.83 16.17 -6.31
N SER A 553 33.08 16.47 -5.99
CA SER A 553 33.52 17.18 -4.78
C SER A 553 32.81 18.53 -4.54
N ASN A 554 32.22 19.13 -5.57
CA ASN A 554 31.41 20.35 -5.49
C ASN A 554 30.01 20.13 -4.89
N MET A 555 29.50 18.88 -4.86
CA MET A 555 28.16 18.53 -4.38
C MET A 555 28.10 18.48 -2.84
N VAL A 556 28.52 19.57 -2.19
CA VAL A 556 28.76 19.65 -0.74
C VAL A 556 27.52 19.41 0.13
N SER A 557 26.32 19.55 -0.43
CA SER A 557 25.04 19.29 0.28
C SER A 557 24.50 17.88 0.08
N LEU A 558 25.18 16.99 -0.67
CA LEU A 558 24.64 15.67 -0.98
C LEU A 558 24.70 14.73 0.23
N HIS A 559 23.54 14.32 0.72
CA HIS A 559 23.37 13.39 1.85
C HIS A 559 23.00 11.98 1.39
N ILE A 560 22.29 11.83 0.27
CA ILE A 560 21.85 10.55 -0.28
C ILE A 560 22.23 10.44 -1.75
N LEU A 561 22.94 9.36 -2.11
CA LEU A 561 23.33 9.02 -3.48
C LEU A 561 23.00 7.56 -3.79
N ILE A 562 22.11 7.33 -4.76
CA ILE A 562 21.73 5.99 -5.23
C ILE A 562 22.32 5.76 -6.62
N LEU A 563 23.12 4.70 -6.75
CA LEU A 563 23.88 4.31 -7.94
C LEU A 563 23.82 2.77 -8.15
N CYS A 564 22.79 2.12 -7.61
CA CYS A 564 22.55 0.68 -7.77
C CYS A 564 22.41 0.27 -9.25
N SER A 565 22.66 -1.01 -9.56
CA SER A 565 22.44 -1.62 -10.89
C SER A 565 23.09 -0.82 -12.03
N ASN A 566 24.36 -0.45 -11.88
CA ASN A 566 25.18 0.29 -12.85
C ASN A 566 26.42 -0.56 -13.25
N THR A 567 27.41 0.05 -13.93
CA THR A 567 28.56 -0.68 -14.51
C THR A 567 29.88 -0.41 -13.78
N PHE A 568 29.87 -0.01 -12.50
CA PHE A 568 31.08 0.29 -11.73
C PHE A 568 31.91 -0.98 -11.42
N GLU A 569 33.08 -1.14 -12.06
CA GLU A 569 34.03 -2.25 -11.80
C GLU A 569 34.89 -2.05 -10.53
N THR A 570 35.11 -0.79 -10.15
CA THR A 570 35.91 -0.38 -8.98
C THR A 570 35.20 0.77 -8.27
N PHE A 571 35.37 0.88 -6.95
CA PHE A 571 34.73 1.96 -6.20
C PHE A 571 35.34 3.31 -6.62
N PRO A 572 34.53 4.29 -7.08
CA PRO A 572 35.04 5.60 -7.50
C PRO A 572 35.48 6.41 -6.28
N ARG A 573 36.80 6.45 -6.03
CA ARG A 573 37.44 7.19 -4.93
C ARG A 573 37.06 8.68 -4.88
N GLU A 574 36.62 9.25 -5.99
CA GLU A 574 36.12 10.62 -6.11
C GLU A 574 34.91 10.85 -5.18
N LEU A 575 34.10 9.83 -4.89
CA LEU A 575 33.03 9.88 -3.88
C LEU A 575 33.55 10.17 -2.47
N CYS A 576 34.77 9.76 -2.13
CA CYS A 576 35.36 9.95 -0.80
C CYS A 576 35.56 11.44 -0.43
N THR A 577 35.34 12.36 -1.38
CA THR A 577 35.30 13.81 -1.15
C THR A 577 33.99 14.29 -0.50
N LEU A 578 32.90 13.52 -0.59
CA LEU A 578 31.56 13.87 -0.12
C LEU A 578 31.40 13.70 1.40
N LYS A 579 31.98 14.62 2.17
CA LYS A 579 32.00 14.59 3.65
C LYS A 579 30.64 14.60 4.34
N ASN A 580 29.57 14.98 3.63
CA ASN A 580 28.19 15.02 4.13
C ASN A 580 27.32 13.82 3.70
N LEU A 581 27.88 12.86 2.95
CA LEU A 581 27.13 11.71 2.47
C LEU A 581 26.78 10.77 3.63
N GLU A 582 25.49 10.52 3.84
CA GLU A 582 24.91 9.68 4.90
C GLU A 582 24.42 8.34 4.37
N VAL A 583 23.95 8.29 3.12
CA VAL A 583 23.49 7.07 2.43
C VAL A 583 24.15 6.97 1.07
N LEU A 584 24.78 5.82 0.79
CA LEU A 584 25.30 5.46 -0.53
C LEU A 584 24.88 4.04 -0.88
N ASP A 585 24.13 3.91 -1.98
CA ASP A 585 23.81 2.62 -2.58
C ASP A 585 24.63 2.40 -3.86
N LEU A 586 25.42 1.34 -3.86
CA LEU A 586 26.28 0.90 -4.96
C LEU A 586 26.11 -0.61 -5.22
N SER A 587 24.91 -1.14 -4.93
CA SER A 587 24.54 -2.53 -5.14
C SER A 587 24.38 -2.90 -6.62
N GLU A 588 24.33 -4.20 -6.94
CA GLU A 588 24.12 -4.74 -8.30
C GLU A 588 25.12 -4.21 -9.35
N ASN A 589 26.33 -3.86 -8.92
CA ASN A 589 27.40 -3.35 -9.75
C ASN A 589 28.47 -4.44 -9.99
N HIS A 590 29.64 -4.04 -10.51
CA HIS A 590 30.74 -4.95 -10.82
C HIS A 590 31.95 -4.75 -9.88
N LEU A 591 31.74 -4.16 -8.70
CA LEU A 591 32.81 -3.73 -7.80
C LEU A 591 33.65 -4.91 -7.32
N GLN A 592 34.96 -4.82 -7.53
CA GLN A 592 35.93 -5.85 -7.10
C GLN A 592 36.74 -5.43 -5.86
N THR A 593 36.93 -4.13 -5.65
CA THR A 593 37.78 -3.53 -4.60
C THR A 593 37.23 -2.18 -4.13
N ILE A 594 37.67 -1.74 -2.93
CA ILE A 594 37.34 -0.44 -2.33
C ILE A 594 38.66 0.27 -1.94
N PRO A 595 38.83 1.57 -2.19
CA PRO A 595 40.03 2.31 -1.81
C PRO A 595 40.07 2.65 -0.32
N SER A 596 41.27 2.77 0.23
CA SER A 596 41.51 3.17 1.63
C SER A 596 40.85 4.52 1.98
N GLU A 597 40.73 5.40 0.99
CA GLU A 597 40.17 6.73 1.08
C GLU A 597 38.68 6.74 1.44
N ILE A 598 37.96 5.60 1.38
CA ILE A 598 36.56 5.51 1.82
C ILE A 598 36.38 5.96 3.28
N CYS A 599 37.41 5.80 4.11
CA CYS A 599 37.44 6.30 5.48
C CYS A 599 37.21 7.82 5.61
N ASN A 600 37.29 8.61 4.53
CA ASN A 600 36.98 10.04 4.51
C ASN A 600 35.47 10.36 4.55
N LEU A 601 34.59 9.37 4.32
CA LEU A 601 33.13 9.53 4.42
C LEU A 601 32.66 9.59 5.90
N LYS A 602 33.07 10.63 6.64
CA LYS A 602 32.89 10.75 8.11
C LYS A 602 31.44 10.84 8.60
N ARG A 603 30.46 10.88 7.70
CA ARG A 603 29.02 10.93 7.99
C ARG A 603 28.23 9.74 7.46
N ILE A 604 28.87 8.77 6.80
CA ILE A 604 28.17 7.65 6.18
C ILE A 604 27.53 6.77 7.26
N GLN A 605 26.21 6.65 7.22
CA GLN A 605 25.38 5.87 8.13
C GLN A 605 24.90 4.59 7.45
N LYS A 606 24.67 4.59 6.14
CA LYS A 606 24.14 3.43 5.40
C LYS A 606 24.91 3.16 4.12
N LEU A 607 25.38 1.92 3.96
CA LEU A 607 26.05 1.43 2.76
C LEU A 607 25.40 0.15 2.24
N ASN A 608 25.09 0.14 0.95
CA ASN A 608 24.65 -1.05 0.24
C ASN A 608 25.64 -1.41 -0.89
N PHE A 609 26.30 -2.55 -0.73
CA PHE A 609 27.26 -3.17 -1.65
C PHE A 609 26.81 -4.59 -2.06
N SER A 610 25.51 -4.88 -1.94
CA SER A 610 24.97 -6.19 -2.31
C SER A 610 25.13 -6.50 -3.80
N SER A 611 25.15 -7.79 -4.16
CA SER A 611 25.26 -8.29 -5.55
C SER A 611 26.39 -7.66 -6.39
N ASN A 612 27.61 -7.64 -5.85
CA ASN A 612 28.84 -7.13 -6.47
C ASN A 612 29.89 -8.24 -6.69
N GLN A 613 31.11 -7.90 -7.12
CA GLN A 613 32.12 -8.85 -7.61
C GLN A 613 33.36 -8.98 -6.68
N PHE A 614 33.17 -8.67 -5.39
CA PHE A 614 34.19 -8.81 -4.33
C PHE A 614 34.61 -10.28 -4.13
N VAL A 615 35.91 -10.54 -4.08
CA VAL A 615 36.46 -11.89 -3.81
C VAL A 615 36.61 -12.15 -2.31
N TYR A 616 36.89 -11.09 -1.56
CA TYR A 616 37.01 -11.06 -0.10
C TYR A 616 36.21 -9.87 0.45
N PHE A 617 35.87 -9.88 1.73
CA PHE A 617 35.26 -8.72 2.37
C PHE A 617 36.25 -7.54 2.33
N PRO A 618 35.85 -6.35 1.83
CA PRO A 618 36.72 -5.17 1.78
C PRO A 618 36.94 -4.60 3.20
N ILE A 619 38.15 -4.84 3.73
CA ILE A 619 38.54 -4.49 5.11
C ILE A 619 38.56 -2.98 5.35
N GLU A 620 38.64 -2.18 4.28
CA GLU A 620 38.57 -0.71 4.29
C GLU A 620 37.25 -0.21 4.92
N LEU A 621 36.15 -0.97 4.82
CA LEU A 621 34.87 -0.64 5.45
C LEU A 621 34.95 -0.63 6.98
N CYS A 622 35.86 -1.39 7.57
CA CYS A 622 36.06 -1.43 9.02
C CYS A 622 36.54 -0.08 9.61
N GLN A 623 36.97 0.85 8.76
CA GLN A 623 37.41 2.19 9.16
C GLN A 623 36.24 3.19 9.29
N LEU A 624 35.01 2.80 8.94
CA LEU A 624 33.83 3.67 8.90
C LEU A 624 33.11 3.75 10.24
N GLN A 625 33.68 4.51 11.17
CA GLN A 625 33.20 4.66 12.55
C GLN A 625 31.77 5.23 12.71
N SER A 626 31.19 5.81 11.65
CA SER A 626 29.82 6.36 11.63
C SER A 626 28.76 5.38 11.11
N LEU A 627 29.15 4.20 10.61
CA LEU A 627 28.28 3.32 9.84
C LEU A 627 27.30 2.55 10.75
N GLU A 628 26.00 2.70 10.48
CA GLU A 628 24.90 2.08 11.22
C GLU A 628 24.25 0.91 10.48
N GLU A 629 24.20 0.96 9.14
CA GLU A 629 23.67 -0.12 8.30
C GLU A 629 24.67 -0.50 7.20
N LEU A 630 25.04 -1.79 7.14
CA LEU A 630 25.84 -2.37 6.07
C LEU A 630 25.11 -3.54 5.42
N ASN A 631 24.85 -3.46 4.12
CA ASN A 631 24.46 -4.60 3.30
C ASN A 631 25.58 -4.99 2.35
N ILE A 632 26.04 -6.23 2.44
CA ILE A 632 27.01 -6.86 1.54
C ILE A 632 26.54 -8.29 1.16
N GLY A 633 25.23 -8.54 1.17
CA GLY A 633 24.63 -9.80 0.74
C GLY A 633 24.76 -10.02 -0.78
N GLN A 634 25.08 -11.23 -1.24
CA GLN A 634 25.59 -11.43 -2.62
C GLN A 634 24.70 -12.30 -3.50
N ILE A 635 23.40 -11.99 -3.63
CA ILE A 635 22.44 -12.79 -4.44
C ILE A 635 22.99 -13.09 -5.84
N ASN A 636 23.24 -12.04 -6.63
CA ASN A 636 23.77 -12.13 -8.00
C ASN A 636 25.31 -11.90 -8.06
N GLY A 637 25.95 -11.76 -6.90
CA GLY A 637 27.37 -11.41 -6.77
C GLY A 637 28.30 -12.59 -6.51
N LYS A 638 29.60 -12.31 -6.41
CA LYS A 638 30.58 -13.29 -5.91
C LYS A 638 30.36 -13.54 -4.43
N LYS A 639 30.29 -14.82 -4.06
CA LYS A 639 30.00 -15.28 -2.71
C LYS A 639 31.24 -15.10 -1.80
N LEU A 640 31.16 -14.20 -0.82
CA LEU A 640 32.18 -14.04 0.21
C LEU A 640 32.29 -15.33 1.04
N THR A 641 33.51 -15.76 1.36
CA THR A 641 33.76 -17.03 2.07
C THR A 641 34.07 -16.87 3.56
N ARG A 642 34.45 -15.65 3.99
CA ARG A 642 34.83 -15.27 5.36
C ARG A 642 34.56 -13.78 5.59
N LEU A 643 34.50 -13.39 6.86
CA LEU A 643 34.53 -12.01 7.34
C LEU A 643 35.84 -11.76 8.13
N PRO A 644 36.35 -10.52 8.18
CA PRO A 644 37.53 -10.17 8.99
C PRO A 644 37.14 -10.01 10.47
N ASP A 645 38.09 -10.22 11.39
CA ASP A 645 37.87 -9.88 12.80
C ASP A 645 37.79 -8.35 13.00
N GLU A 646 38.40 -7.57 12.11
CA GLU A 646 38.35 -6.10 12.05
C GLU A 646 36.95 -5.54 11.83
N LEU A 647 35.97 -6.36 11.40
CA LEU A 647 34.56 -5.95 11.29
C LEU A 647 34.01 -5.39 12.62
N SER A 648 34.54 -5.89 13.75
CA SER A 648 34.24 -5.39 15.10
C SER A 648 34.54 -3.91 15.34
N ASN A 649 35.41 -3.29 14.53
CA ASN A 649 35.74 -1.87 14.64
C ASN A 649 34.54 -0.95 14.31
N ILE A 650 33.50 -1.46 13.63
CA ILE A 650 32.30 -0.68 13.27
C ILE A 650 31.31 -0.65 14.46
N THR A 651 31.71 -0.09 15.60
CA THR A 651 30.95 -0.23 16.86
C THR A 651 29.56 0.42 16.87
N GLN A 652 29.26 1.28 15.90
CA GLN A 652 27.93 1.90 15.70
C GLN A 652 26.99 1.07 14.83
N LEU A 653 27.41 -0.10 14.32
CA LEU A 653 26.63 -0.90 13.39
C LEU A 653 25.39 -1.49 14.08
N LYS A 654 24.21 -1.04 13.66
CA LYS A 654 22.88 -1.47 14.12
C LYS A 654 22.29 -2.57 13.24
N LYS A 655 22.64 -2.61 11.95
CA LYS A 655 22.19 -3.64 11.01
C LYS A 655 23.32 -4.12 10.11
N LEU A 656 23.46 -5.45 10.03
CA LEU A 656 24.39 -6.13 9.15
C LEU A 656 23.64 -7.17 8.31
N ASP A 657 23.72 -7.03 6.98
CA ASP A 657 23.27 -8.03 6.02
C ASP A 657 24.48 -8.60 5.27
N ILE A 658 24.73 -9.89 5.49
CA ILE A 658 25.77 -10.71 4.87
C ILE A 658 25.14 -11.91 4.14
N SER A 659 23.84 -11.84 3.81
CA SER A 659 23.07 -12.95 3.28
C SER A 659 23.53 -13.44 1.89
N ASN A 660 23.10 -14.62 1.47
CA ASN A 660 23.29 -15.15 0.12
C ASN A 660 24.77 -15.24 -0.31
N ASN A 661 25.65 -15.54 0.64
CA ASN A 661 27.10 -15.63 0.52
C ASN A 661 27.57 -17.10 0.70
N ALA A 662 28.87 -17.33 0.96
CA ALA A 662 29.46 -18.64 1.25
C ALA A 662 30.24 -18.63 2.58
N ILE A 663 29.87 -17.76 3.53
CA ILE A 663 30.57 -17.56 4.80
C ILE A 663 30.45 -18.81 5.66
N ARG A 664 31.57 -19.37 6.12
CA ARG A 664 31.61 -20.64 6.88
C ARG A 664 31.60 -20.48 8.41
N GLU A 665 32.04 -19.33 8.88
CA GLU A 665 32.31 -19.02 10.29
C GLU A 665 32.02 -17.53 10.51
N ILE A 666 31.41 -17.19 11.66
CA ILE A 666 31.27 -15.80 12.13
C ILE A 666 32.51 -15.46 12.98
N PRO A 667 33.17 -14.30 12.77
CA PRO A 667 34.41 -13.93 13.44
C PRO A 667 34.24 -13.86 14.97
N LYS A 668 35.32 -14.15 15.71
CA LYS A 668 35.25 -14.19 17.19
C LYS A 668 35.06 -12.80 17.76
N SER A 669 35.45 -11.75 17.04
CA SER A 669 35.25 -10.36 17.42
C SER A 669 33.80 -9.86 17.32
N ILE A 670 32.87 -10.63 16.70
CA ILE A 670 31.50 -10.17 16.41
C ILE A 670 30.76 -9.61 17.63
N GLY A 671 31.03 -10.13 18.82
CA GLY A 671 30.41 -9.70 20.09
C GLY A 671 30.70 -8.26 20.50
N GLU A 672 31.69 -7.61 19.90
CA GLU A 672 31.98 -6.19 20.14
C GLU A 672 31.10 -5.23 19.32
N LEU A 673 30.30 -5.73 18.38
CA LEU A 673 29.22 -4.99 17.71
C LEU A 673 28.00 -4.85 18.65
N ARG A 674 28.22 -4.28 19.84
CA ARG A 674 27.24 -4.25 20.94
C ARG A 674 25.94 -3.51 20.56
N SER A 675 26.02 -2.59 19.59
CA SER A 675 24.90 -1.82 19.03
C SER A 675 24.04 -2.60 18.01
N LEU A 676 24.39 -3.84 17.67
CA LEU A 676 23.77 -4.60 16.57
C LEU A 676 22.37 -5.09 16.94
N VAL A 677 21.36 -4.55 16.27
CA VAL A 677 19.92 -4.83 16.44
C VAL A 677 19.43 -5.89 15.45
N THR A 678 19.94 -5.89 14.22
CA THR A 678 19.50 -6.77 13.13
C THR A 678 20.69 -7.45 12.45
N LEU A 679 20.69 -8.79 12.42
CA LEU A 679 21.67 -9.59 11.67
C LEU A 679 20.95 -10.50 10.68
N TYR A 680 21.20 -10.27 9.38
CA TYR A 680 20.78 -11.16 8.30
C TYR A 680 21.99 -11.89 7.73
N ALA A 681 22.06 -13.20 7.96
CA ALA A 681 23.14 -14.06 7.52
C ALA A 681 22.63 -15.33 6.80
N ASN A 682 21.38 -15.31 6.35
CA ASN A 682 20.75 -16.42 5.65
C ASN A 682 21.46 -16.79 4.34
N ASN A 683 21.26 -18.02 3.87
CA ASN A 683 21.82 -18.58 2.64
C ASN A 683 23.36 -18.45 2.62
N ASN A 684 24.01 -19.15 3.55
CA ASN A 684 25.45 -19.13 3.78
C ASN A 684 25.95 -20.56 4.14
N GLN A 685 27.18 -20.69 4.64
CA GLN A 685 27.78 -21.97 5.04
C GLN A 685 28.08 -22.06 6.55
N ILE A 686 27.50 -21.19 7.38
CA ILE A 686 27.89 -20.97 8.78
C ILE A 686 27.62 -22.22 9.62
N SER A 687 28.69 -22.78 10.20
CA SER A 687 28.64 -24.05 10.94
C SER A 687 28.31 -23.92 12.42
N SER A 688 28.63 -22.79 13.04
CA SER A 688 28.39 -22.51 14.46
C SER A 688 28.44 -21.00 14.74
N LEU A 689 27.91 -20.59 15.90
CA LEU A 689 28.04 -19.21 16.40
C LEU A 689 29.12 -19.17 17.52
N PRO A 690 30.05 -18.19 17.50
CA PRO A 690 31.10 -18.11 18.51
C PRO A 690 30.53 -17.71 19.89
N PRO A 691 31.17 -18.10 21.03
CA PRO A 691 30.67 -17.75 22.37
C PRO A 691 30.51 -16.24 22.62
N SER A 692 31.30 -15.41 21.94
CA SER A 692 31.22 -13.95 22.00
C SER A 692 29.93 -13.38 21.43
N PHE A 693 29.22 -14.11 20.56
CA PHE A 693 27.92 -13.74 19.99
C PHE A 693 26.87 -13.44 21.09
N LEU A 694 27.01 -14.06 22.26
CA LEU A 694 26.17 -13.83 23.44
C LEU A 694 26.29 -12.42 24.04
N SER A 695 27.23 -11.60 23.55
CA SER A 695 27.44 -10.21 23.96
C SER A 695 26.51 -9.22 23.24
N LEU A 696 25.84 -9.65 22.16
CA LEU A 696 24.95 -8.85 21.31
C LEU A 696 23.58 -8.59 21.96
N LYS A 697 23.58 -7.96 23.14
CA LYS A 697 22.40 -7.85 24.02
C LYS A 697 21.22 -7.08 23.42
N ASP A 698 21.48 -6.19 22.47
CA ASP A 698 20.47 -5.36 21.82
C ASP A 698 19.91 -5.98 20.52
N LEU A 699 20.37 -7.19 20.17
CA LEU A 699 19.94 -7.94 18.99
C LEU A 699 18.46 -8.35 19.11
N LYS A 700 17.63 -7.83 18.20
CA LYS A 700 16.18 -8.07 18.09
C LYS A 700 15.83 -9.05 16.98
N GLN A 701 16.53 -8.96 15.84
CA GLN A 701 16.25 -9.74 14.64
C GLN A 701 17.47 -10.56 14.23
N LEU A 702 17.29 -11.88 14.11
CA LEU A 702 18.35 -12.81 13.72
C LEU A 702 17.86 -13.79 12.66
N ASN A 703 18.28 -13.59 11.41
CA ASN A 703 17.98 -14.50 10.30
C ASN A 703 19.22 -15.31 9.90
N MET A 704 19.22 -16.58 10.27
CA MET A 704 20.27 -17.57 9.99
C MET A 704 19.83 -18.64 8.99
N LYS A 705 18.66 -18.50 8.34
CA LYS A 705 18.07 -19.49 7.41
C LYS A 705 19.08 -20.05 6.40
N GLY A 706 19.03 -21.34 6.04
CA GLY A 706 19.87 -21.87 4.97
C GLY A 706 21.37 -21.82 5.29
N ASN A 707 21.78 -22.50 6.36
CA ASN A 707 23.16 -22.54 6.87
C ASN A 707 23.54 -23.95 7.37
N ASN A 708 24.68 -24.08 8.05
CA ASN A 708 25.24 -25.34 8.54
C ASN A 708 25.22 -25.47 10.08
N LEU A 709 24.39 -24.72 10.80
CA LEU A 709 24.32 -24.74 12.28
C LEU A 709 23.80 -26.08 12.81
N THR A 710 24.66 -26.90 13.43
CA THR A 710 24.24 -28.16 14.09
C THR A 710 23.60 -27.92 15.46
N ASP A 711 24.12 -26.93 16.16
CA ASP A 711 23.80 -26.59 17.54
C ASP A 711 23.87 -25.06 17.72
N LEU A 712 23.15 -24.54 18.71
CA LEU A 712 23.24 -23.15 19.15
C LEU A 712 24.01 -23.06 20.48
N PRO A 713 24.69 -21.94 20.79
CA PRO A 713 25.34 -21.76 22.08
C PRO A 713 24.38 -21.96 23.25
N SER A 714 24.77 -22.73 24.26
CA SER A 714 23.89 -23.19 25.35
C SER A 714 23.24 -22.08 26.18
N ALA A 715 23.75 -20.86 26.08
CA ALA A 715 23.24 -19.66 26.73
C ALA A 715 22.65 -18.63 25.75
N ILE A 716 22.27 -19.01 24.52
CA ILE A 716 21.66 -18.10 23.53
C ILE A 716 20.38 -17.41 24.05
N CYS A 717 19.69 -18.01 25.02
CA CYS A 717 18.59 -17.42 25.77
C CYS A 717 18.96 -16.20 26.64
N SER A 718 20.24 -15.85 26.78
CA SER A 718 20.66 -14.58 27.39
C SER A 718 20.46 -13.37 26.48
N LEU A 719 20.17 -13.58 25.20
CA LEU A 719 19.82 -12.53 24.23
C LEU A 719 18.35 -12.11 24.42
N LEU A 720 18.06 -11.49 25.56
CA LEU A 720 16.70 -11.17 26.03
C LEU A 720 15.92 -10.25 25.07
N SER A 721 16.61 -9.49 24.22
CA SER A 721 16.02 -8.58 23.24
C SER A 721 15.51 -9.25 21.95
N LEU A 722 15.81 -10.54 21.72
CA LEU A 722 15.38 -11.24 20.50
C LEU A 722 13.86 -11.33 20.41
N GLU A 723 13.30 -10.62 19.43
CA GLU A 723 11.87 -10.58 19.09
C GLU A 723 11.55 -11.48 17.90
N GLU A 724 12.50 -11.62 16.97
CA GLU A 724 12.35 -12.36 15.72
C GLU A 724 13.58 -13.22 15.41
N ILE A 725 13.36 -14.52 15.21
CA ILE A 725 14.40 -15.46 14.78
C ILE A 725 13.95 -16.27 13.57
N ASN A 726 14.89 -16.59 12.68
CA ASN A 726 14.72 -17.63 11.68
C ASN A 726 15.99 -18.50 11.65
N PHE A 727 15.81 -19.81 11.83
CA PHE A 727 16.85 -20.83 11.75
C PHE A 727 16.42 -21.99 10.83
N ASP A 728 15.53 -21.75 9.86
CA ASP A 728 15.06 -22.79 8.93
C ASP A 728 16.24 -23.30 8.08
N ASP A 729 16.09 -24.47 7.48
CA ASP A 729 17.09 -25.05 6.56
C ASP A 729 18.52 -25.06 7.18
N ASN A 730 18.64 -25.60 8.40
CA ASN A 730 19.87 -25.70 9.20
C ASN A 730 19.89 -27.01 10.01
N PRO A 731 21.07 -27.64 10.24
CA PRO A 731 21.22 -28.93 10.92
C PRO A 731 20.87 -29.03 12.41
N LEU A 732 19.94 -28.23 12.91
CA LEU A 732 19.47 -28.26 14.30
C LEU A 732 18.74 -29.57 14.61
N MET A 733 19.47 -30.54 15.17
CA MET A 733 19.04 -31.90 15.56
C MET A 733 17.75 -32.01 16.40
N ARG A 734 17.22 -30.89 16.87
CA ARG A 734 15.98 -30.70 17.63
C ARG A 734 15.63 -29.20 17.62
N PRO A 735 14.37 -28.81 17.85
CA PRO A 735 14.03 -27.42 18.18
C PRO A 735 14.95 -26.90 19.30
N PRO A 736 15.49 -25.69 19.21
CA PRO A 736 16.50 -25.19 20.15
C PRO A 736 15.87 -24.96 21.54
N MET A 737 15.94 -26.00 22.37
CA MET A 737 15.41 -26.06 23.74
C MET A 737 15.91 -24.92 24.60
N GLU A 738 17.06 -24.38 24.27
CA GLU A 738 17.74 -23.24 24.90
C GLU A 738 16.87 -21.98 24.73
N ILE A 739 16.41 -21.71 23.51
CA ILE A 739 15.47 -20.61 23.21
C ILE A 739 14.11 -20.89 23.86
N CYS A 740 13.62 -22.13 23.82
CA CYS A 740 12.36 -22.51 24.49
C CYS A 740 12.38 -22.25 26.01
N LYS A 741 13.54 -22.35 26.67
CA LYS A 741 13.72 -22.03 28.10
C LYS A 741 13.76 -20.51 28.39
N GLY A 742 14.00 -19.68 27.39
CA GLY A 742 14.20 -18.23 27.53
C GLY A 742 12.95 -17.40 27.88
N LYS A 743 11.76 -18.02 27.97
CA LYS A 743 10.46 -17.38 28.22
C LYS A 743 10.00 -16.33 27.19
N GLN A 744 10.73 -16.15 26.09
CA GLN A 744 10.36 -15.30 24.96
C GLN A 744 9.24 -15.95 24.13
N LEU A 745 7.99 -15.91 24.63
CA LEU A 745 6.86 -16.64 24.05
C LEU A 745 6.59 -16.26 22.57
N HIS A 746 6.78 -14.97 22.22
CA HIS A 746 6.67 -14.50 20.83
C HIS A 746 7.71 -15.17 19.93
N THR A 747 8.99 -15.06 20.30
CA THR A 747 10.15 -15.57 19.56
C THR A 747 10.10 -17.09 19.39
N ILE A 748 9.58 -17.81 20.39
CA ILE A 748 9.29 -19.25 20.32
C ILE A 748 8.14 -19.53 19.34
N ALA A 749 7.04 -18.78 19.40
CA ALA A 749 5.90 -18.96 18.49
C ALA A 749 6.28 -18.66 17.03
N SER A 750 7.03 -17.60 16.76
CA SER A 750 7.51 -17.27 15.41
C SER A 750 8.47 -18.33 14.85
N TYR A 751 9.30 -18.95 15.70
CA TYR A 751 10.14 -20.08 15.28
C TYR A 751 9.30 -21.33 14.96
N LEU A 752 8.34 -21.68 15.82
CA LEU A 752 7.48 -22.85 15.60
C LEU A 752 6.62 -22.68 14.34
N GLN A 753 6.03 -21.51 14.11
CA GLN A 753 5.29 -21.21 12.88
C GLN A 753 6.16 -21.41 11.62
N ARG A 754 7.41 -20.94 11.64
CA ARG A 754 8.35 -21.11 10.51
C ARG A 754 8.77 -22.57 10.31
N ALA A 755 8.88 -23.34 11.39
CA ALA A 755 9.09 -24.79 11.32
C ALA A 755 7.87 -25.52 10.73
N ASP A 756 6.64 -25.15 11.09
CA ASP A 756 5.41 -25.70 10.51
C ASP A 756 5.31 -25.35 9.00
N GLU A 757 5.61 -24.11 8.60
CA GLU A 757 5.70 -23.67 7.19
C GLU A 757 6.77 -24.44 6.40
N ARG A 758 7.91 -24.77 7.02
CA ARG A 758 8.97 -25.61 6.41
C ARG A 758 8.48 -27.04 6.20
N ASP A 759 7.91 -27.66 7.22
CA ASP A 759 7.37 -29.02 7.16
C ASP A 759 6.21 -29.11 6.15
N GLU A 760 5.45 -28.03 5.96
CA GLU A 760 4.41 -27.93 4.92
C GLU A 760 5.01 -27.94 3.51
N LYS A 761 6.07 -27.15 3.25
CA LYS A 761 6.81 -27.20 1.97
C LYS A 761 7.49 -28.56 1.73
N ILE A 762 7.87 -29.30 2.77
CA ILE A 762 8.37 -30.69 2.68
C ILE A 762 7.23 -31.67 2.33
N LEU A 763 6.04 -31.52 2.94
CA LEU A 763 4.87 -32.35 2.64
C LEU A 763 4.41 -32.15 1.17
N GLU A 764 4.43 -30.92 0.66
CA GLU A 764 4.11 -30.64 -0.74
C GLU A 764 5.13 -31.22 -1.73
N LYS A 765 6.44 -31.15 -1.42
CA LYS A 765 7.45 -31.88 -2.20
C LYS A 765 7.22 -33.39 -2.17
N THR A 766 6.81 -33.94 -1.02
CA THR A 766 6.45 -35.35 -0.88
C THR A 766 5.24 -35.71 -1.75
N PHE A 767 4.17 -34.90 -1.73
CA PHE A 767 3.00 -35.06 -2.60
C PHE A 767 3.39 -35.03 -4.09
N LYS A 768 4.26 -34.09 -4.51
CA LYS A 768 4.75 -34.00 -5.89
C LYS A 768 5.60 -35.22 -6.29
N ILE A 769 6.42 -35.78 -5.39
CA ILE A 769 7.16 -37.03 -5.66
C ILE A 769 6.21 -38.22 -5.82
N VAL A 770 5.23 -38.41 -4.93
CA VAL A 770 4.24 -39.49 -5.08
C VAL A 770 3.50 -39.32 -6.41
N ALA A 771 2.92 -38.13 -6.64
CA ALA A 771 2.15 -37.82 -7.84
C ALA A 771 2.91 -38.10 -9.15
N ASN A 772 4.19 -37.70 -9.24
CA ASN A 772 5.00 -37.90 -10.44
C ASN A 772 5.54 -39.34 -10.63
N ASN A 773 5.40 -40.23 -9.63
CA ASN A 773 5.95 -41.59 -9.69
C ASN A 773 4.90 -42.70 -9.50
N ILE A 774 3.66 -42.37 -9.17
CA ILE A 774 2.59 -43.34 -8.90
C ILE A 774 1.88 -43.80 -10.18
N THR A 775 1.61 -45.09 -10.30
CA THR A 775 0.80 -45.65 -11.40
C THR A 775 -0.70 -45.49 -11.11
N GLU A 776 -1.53 -45.47 -12.15
CA GLU A 776 -2.99 -45.30 -12.04
C GLU A 776 -3.61 -46.31 -11.03
N THR A 777 -3.21 -47.58 -11.12
CA THR A 777 -3.65 -48.65 -10.21
C THR A 777 -3.18 -48.43 -8.76
N SER A 778 -1.91 -48.05 -8.57
CA SER A 778 -1.35 -47.74 -7.25
C SER A 778 -2.05 -46.55 -6.61
N PHE A 779 -2.42 -45.55 -7.41
CA PHE A 779 -3.12 -44.35 -6.98
C PHE A 779 -4.55 -44.64 -6.52
N GLU A 780 -5.30 -45.48 -7.25
CA GLU A 780 -6.63 -45.94 -6.83
C GLU A 780 -6.59 -46.67 -5.48
N PHE A 781 -5.64 -47.60 -5.29
CA PHE A 781 -5.46 -48.28 -4.01
C PHE A 781 -5.01 -47.33 -2.89
N LEU A 782 -4.14 -46.35 -3.16
CA LEU A 782 -3.72 -45.36 -2.18
C LEU A 782 -4.90 -44.49 -1.72
N CYS A 783 -5.74 -44.05 -2.65
CA CYS A 783 -6.96 -43.30 -2.34
C CYS A 783 -7.92 -44.11 -1.44
N GLN A 784 -8.07 -45.41 -1.69
CA GLN A 784 -8.85 -46.29 -0.81
C GLN A 784 -8.21 -46.42 0.59
N LYS A 785 -6.89 -46.59 0.70
CA LYS A 785 -6.20 -46.73 1.99
C LYS A 785 -6.16 -45.43 2.82
N LEU A 786 -6.14 -44.27 2.17
CA LEU A 786 -6.17 -42.95 2.82
C LEU A 786 -7.61 -42.44 3.09
N ASN A 787 -8.64 -43.26 2.83
CA ASN A 787 -10.07 -42.92 2.94
C ASN A 787 -10.54 -41.73 2.08
N LEU A 788 -9.79 -41.37 1.02
CA LEU A 788 -10.14 -40.30 0.07
C LEU A 788 -11.43 -40.57 -0.71
N VAL A 789 -11.89 -41.83 -0.78
CA VAL A 789 -13.06 -42.26 -1.55
C VAL A 789 -14.36 -42.04 -0.76
N LYS A 790 -14.62 -40.80 -0.31
CA LYS A 790 -15.92 -40.36 0.23
C LYS A 790 -16.40 -38.98 -0.22
N SER A 791 -16.06 -38.59 -1.46
CA SER A 791 -16.89 -37.64 -2.22
C SER A 791 -16.98 -38.05 -3.69
N GLU A 792 -18.04 -38.76 -4.06
CA GLU A 792 -18.44 -38.88 -5.46
C GLU A 792 -19.04 -37.54 -5.93
N ASN A 793 -18.16 -36.61 -6.30
CA ASN A 793 -18.34 -35.56 -7.30
C ASN A 793 -17.05 -34.72 -7.38
N ASN A 794 -16.71 -34.28 -8.60
CA ASN A 794 -15.58 -33.38 -8.91
C ASN A 794 -14.16 -33.92 -8.55
N ILE A 795 -13.82 -35.10 -9.09
CA ILE A 795 -12.55 -35.24 -9.81
C ILE A 795 -12.92 -35.33 -11.31
N PRO A 796 -12.42 -34.46 -12.20
CA PRO A 796 -12.82 -34.48 -13.61
C PRO A 796 -12.45 -35.80 -14.31
N THR A 797 -13.45 -36.58 -14.69
CA THR A 797 -13.24 -37.86 -15.40
C THR A 797 -12.96 -37.63 -16.88
N LYS A 798 -11.67 -37.82 -17.25
CA LYS A 798 -11.10 -37.94 -18.62
C LYS A 798 -10.95 -36.63 -19.42
N SER A 799 -9.78 -36.53 -20.07
CA SER A 799 -9.30 -35.44 -20.95
C SER A 799 -9.44 -34.01 -20.39
N PHE A 800 -8.39 -33.27 -20.01
CA PHE A 800 -7.02 -33.28 -20.53
C PHE A 800 -5.91 -33.40 -19.46
N ILE A 801 -6.27 -33.60 -18.19
CA ILE A 801 -5.35 -33.50 -17.05
C ILE A 801 -4.54 -34.81 -16.87
N PRO A 802 -3.19 -34.77 -16.81
CA PRO A 802 -2.36 -35.96 -16.61
C PRO A 802 -2.48 -36.54 -15.18
N LEU A 803 -2.10 -37.81 -15.01
CA LEU A 803 -2.26 -38.57 -13.76
C LEU A 803 -1.57 -37.89 -12.56
N ASN A 804 -0.37 -37.33 -12.75
CA ASN A 804 0.35 -36.66 -11.67
C ASN A 804 -0.42 -35.45 -11.12
N GLU A 805 -1.00 -34.62 -11.99
CA GLU A 805 -1.80 -33.47 -11.55
C GLU A 805 -3.09 -33.92 -10.82
N ARG A 806 -3.76 -34.97 -11.31
CA ARG A 806 -4.89 -35.61 -10.60
C ARG A 806 -4.49 -36.15 -9.23
N ALA A 807 -3.32 -36.78 -9.11
CA ALA A 807 -2.82 -37.34 -7.86
C ALA A 807 -2.44 -36.24 -6.87
N TYR A 808 -1.76 -35.19 -7.32
CA TYR A 808 -1.40 -34.03 -6.51
C TYR A 808 -2.65 -33.34 -5.95
N GLN A 809 -3.66 -33.07 -6.78
CA GLN A 809 -4.93 -32.49 -6.36
C GLN A 809 -5.66 -33.34 -5.31
N ALA A 810 -5.61 -34.67 -5.42
CA ALA A 810 -6.17 -35.57 -4.41
C ALA A 810 -5.43 -35.48 -3.06
N PHE A 811 -4.09 -35.39 -3.04
CA PHE A 811 -3.35 -35.21 -1.78
C PHE A 811 -3.54 -33.82 -1.16
N VAL A 812 -3.67 -32.76 -1.97
CA VAL A 812 -4.02 -31.42 -1.49
C VAL A 812 -5.40 -31.41 -0.84
N LYS A 813 -6.39 -32.09 -1.45
CA LYS A 813 -7.73 -32.26 -0.85
C LYS A 813 -7.72 -33.10 0.42
N TRP A 814 -6.93 -34.19 0.44
CA TRP A 814 -6.74 -35.02 1.64
C TRP A 814 -6.19 -34.21 2.83
N LYS A 815 -5.22 -33.31 2.56
CA LYS A 815 -4.69 -32.35 3.54
C LYS A 815 -5.79 -31.41 4.06
N THR A 816 -6.56 -30.76 3.18
CA THR A 816 -7.63 -29.84 3.62
C THR A 816 -8.75 -30.52 4.40
N GLU A 817 -9.06 -31.78 4.13
CA GLU A 817 -10.05 -32.58 4.87
C GLU A 817 -9.57 -33.02 6.27
N ASN A 818 -8.25 -33.15 6.50
CA ASN A 818 -7.68 -33.61 7.78
C ASN A 818 -7.05 -32.49 8.63
N ASN A 819 -6.88 -31.27 8.09
CA ASN A 819 -6.26 -30.10 8.72
C ASN A 819 -6.85 -29.66 10.09
N LEU A 820 -7.99 -30.20 10.51
CA LEU A 820 -8.61 -29.94 11.81
C LEU A 820 -8.17 -30.90 12.94
N SER A 821 -7.31 -31.88 12.66
CA SER A 821 -7.06 -33.00 13.60
C SER A 821 -5.61 -33.48 13.74
N LEU A 822 -4.72 -33.17 12.79
CA LEU A 822 -3.37 -33.73 12.71
C LEU A 822 -2.35 -32.66 12.29
N THR A 823 -1.14 -32.75 12.83
CA THR A 823 -0.01 -31.92 12.38
C THR A 823 0.53 -32.39 11.02
N THR A 824 1.22 -31.50 10.32
CA THR A 824 1.85 -31.76 9.01
C THR A 824 2.74 -33.00 9.02
N ALA A 825 3.53 -33.20 10.07
CA ALA A 825 4.36 -34.40 10.26
C ALA A 825 3.51 -35.68 10.43
N ALA A 826 2.40 -35.63 11.16
CA ALA A 826 1.52 -36.78 11.37
C ALA A 826 0.77 -37.18 10.07
N LEU A 827 0.43 -36.21 9.22
CA LEU A 827 -0.08 -36.45 7.86
C LEU A 827 1.00 -37.11 6.98
N ARG A 828 2.25 -36.64 7.04
CA ARG A 828 3.37 -37.28 6.31
C ARG A 828 3.51 -38.76 6.67
N ASP A 829 3.46 -39.08 7.97
CA ASP A 829 3.54 -40.46 8.45
C ASP A 829 2.32 -41.31 8.05
N GLN A 830 1.11 -40.73 7.95
CA GLN A 830 -0.06 -41.43 7.42
C GLN A 830 0.11 -41.75 5.92
N LEU A 831 0.64 -40.82 5.12
CA LEU A 831 0.94 -41.07 3.70
C LEU A 831 1.99 -42.18 3.53
N VAL A 832 3.07 -42.16 4.32
CA VAL A 832 4.11 -43.22 4.31
C VAL A 832 3.52 -44.58 4.71
N ARG A 833 2.61 -44.63 5.70
CA ARG A 833 1.87 -45.86 6.05
C ARG A 833 0.96 -46.33 4.90
N GLY A 834 0.27 -45.41 4.23
CA GLY A 834 -0.55 -45.72 3.04
C GLY A 834 0.27 -46.33 1.90
N LEU A 835 1.45 -45.77 1.60
CA LEU A 835 2.36 -46.27 0.58
C LEU A 835 2.92 -47.66 0.90
N ASN A 836 3.19 -47.96 2.18
CA ASN A 836 3.56 -49.31 2.64
C ASN A 836 2.43 -50.31 2.35
N MET A 837 1.18 -49.95 2.65
CA MET A 837 0.02 -50.84 2.50
C MET A 837 -0.35 -51.16 1.04
N ILE A 838 0.23 -50.47 0.06
CA ILE A 838 0.07 -50.76 -1.38
C ILE A 838 1.34 -51.33 -2.03
N GLY A 839 2.41 -51.57 -1.26
CA GLY A 839 3.66 -52.14 -1.77
C GLY A 839 4.43 -51.24 -2.73
N ALA A 840 4.28 -49.91 -2.64
CA ALA A 840 4.92 -48.94 -3.53
C ALA A 840 6.40 -48.68 -3.14
N TYR A 841 7.19 -49.75 -3.02
CA TYR A 841 8.55 -49.70 -2.45
C TYR A 841 9.48 -48.75 -3.21
N ASP A 842 9.47 -48.71 -4.55
CA ASP A 842 10.30 -47.75 -5.32
C ASP A 842 9.96 -46.27 -5.05
N ILE A 843 8.70 -45.98 -4.71
CA ILE A 843 8.26 -44.62 -4.33
C ILE A 843 8.65 -44.34 -2.88
N MET A 844 8.55 -45.34 -2.00
CA MET A 844 9.03 -45.24 -0.63
C MET A 844 10.55 -45.14 -0.54
N ASP A 845 11.31 -45.73 -1.45
CA ASP A 845 12.77 -45.57 -1.52
C ASP A 845 13.11 -44.17 -2.06
N LYS A 846 12.32 -43.59 -2.97
CA LYS A 846 12.45 -42.18 -3.37
C LYS A 846 12.07 -41.20 -2.26
N ILE A 847 11.08 -41.53 -1.42
CA ILE A 847 10.66 -40.70 -0.27
C ILE A 847 11.56 -40.91 0.94
N THR A 848 12.09 -42.11 1.14
CA THR A 848 13.09 -42.41 2.17
C THR A 848 14.44 -41.87 1.75
N ALA A 849 14.76 -41.85 0.45
CA ALA A 849 15.86 -41.06 -0.08
C ALA A 849 15.61 -39.56 0.10
N LEU A 850 14.41 -39.01 -0.18
CA LEU A 850 14.11 -37.60 0.13
C LEU A 850 14.31 -37.31 1.62
N ASN A 851 13.76 -38.13 2.52
CA ASN A 851 13.85 -37.96 3.97
C ASN A 851 15.29 -38.17 4.48
N LEU A 852 16.04 -39.14 3.98
CA LEU A 852 17.46 -39.31 4.29
C LEU A 852 18.29 -38.18 3.69
N PHE A 853 17.90 -37.60 2.56
CA PHE A 853 18.54 -36.43 1.97
C PHE A 853 18.21 -35.16 2.75
N THR A 854 17.02 -35.01 3.34
CA THR A 854 16.69 -33.88 4.25
C THR A 854 17.10 -34.12 5.72
N CYS A 855 17.49 -35.34 6.11
CA CYS A 855 18.11 -35.61 7.41
C CYS A 855 19.66 -35.64 7.33
N ALA A 856 20.25 -36.07 6.21
CA ALA A 856 21.70 -36.05 5.97
C ALA A 856 22.17 -34.71 5.37
N ILE A 857 21.35 -34.05 4.53
CA ILE A 857 21.32 -32.58 4.46
C ILE A 857 20.40 -32.09 5.58
N LYS A 858 20.90 -32.27 6.80
CA LYS A 858 21.04 -31.15 7.72
C LYS A 858 19.74 -30.40 8.10
N PHE A 859 18.77 -31.18 8.57
CA PHE A 859 17.81 -30.92 9.68
C PHE A 859 16.96 -29.63 9.67
#